data_AF-A0A5B0E552-F1
#
_entry.id   AF-A0A5B0E552-F1
#
_cell.length_a   1.000
_cell.length_b   1.000
_cell.length_c   1.000
_cell.angle_alpha   90.00
_cell.angle_beta   90.00
_cell.angle_gamma   90.00
#
_symmetry.space_group_name_H-M   'P 1'
#
loop_
_entity.id
_entity.type
_entity.pdbx_description
1 polymer ?
#
loop_
_entity_poly.entity_id
_entity_poly.type
_entity_poly.pdbx_seq_one_letter_code
_entity_poly.pdbx_strand_id
1 'polypeptide(L)'
;MTESIRKKNKARHTPTLTILACEADGNSLRFISTHATKPSLFDATAFAEGRTLPERAHAWDKGGHSGRPRLTAALMPHIRSRYGAAPQKTLIHLISAMRAWWRLFDKYTDIKPVEDIEDIDEFVHGALALKEGFTHGTSIFLVVLNDARKTRKQHPLDIRLPRPSPQHTSLPDQKHINAIAIALTRKIREMFLMWKQADEIIAEMSGWHIASSGWTPGHWHGAFNERHAHCAYRQACTELGNPVVRRDQYVAWLGLQNTENYNNPFVAGFPAAVSGLYPNRKQSAHFLYLFLCKTGWNLQTALDIDVDDYWRPHPTNKSFAIIYAVKDRANGEYQRAASEVKPKLSAYNLLVAVIARTEPLREQLKTELNQLERLKEDNPDAANEETHLKINELKRCIKSPWLHVITKESSPISALNNRVVYESEQRLSTLIFEINTQRNKDDQIDSSIKIGDFRDAYISAQYRRSNYSWIVAHLAAGHKNIQSLVHYLRKRQWKAHGERTMYGFTKALWDEIRATNAVDPAILHALVQRGEVTEEQRKRWAAHKDRTRVGTGCKDFKNPPKSLAPEHMPGEGCRIQRCSLCPNAVIFEDSMDALARRLAQLHTIKENIPLPSWYGSSWPNETESTERILYENWDAASVDSRISHWKKQVASAIQTLLAMEGEYAA
;
A
#
# COMPACT_ATOMS: atom_id res chain seq x y z
N MET A 1 -18.81 28.65 -27.18
CA MET A 1 -17.95 27.85 -28.08
C MET A 1 -16.54 27.94 -27.54
N THR A 2 -16.11 26.94 -26.77
CA THR A 2 -14.83 26.92 -26.06
C THR A 2 -14.10 25.64 -26.42
N GLU A 3 -13.00 25.84 -27.13
CA GLU A 3 -12.13 24.84 -27.73
C GLU A 3 -11.46 23.98 -26.64
N SER A 4 -11.52 22.66 -26.83
CA SER A 4 -10.92 21.70 -25.90
C SER A 4 -9.39 21.73 -26.04
N ILE A 5 -8.71 22.10 -24.95
CA ILE A 5 -7.24 22.02 -24.85
C ILE A 5 -6.81 20.54 -24.91
N ARG A 6 -6.53 20.05 -26.13
CA ARG A 6 -5.83 18.78 -26.36
C ARG A 6 -4.38 18.93 -25.90
N LYS A 7 -3.99 18.13 -24.91
CA LYS A 7 -2.58 17.95 -24.50
C LYS A 7 -1.74 17.55 -25.71
N LYS A 8 -0.85 18.45 -26.16
CA LYS A 8 0.28 18.10 -27.03
C LYS A 8 1.18 17.11 -26.28
N ASN A 9 1.24 15.87 -26.74
CA ASN A 9 2.21 14.89 -26.26
C ASN A 9 3.62 15.39 -26.61
N LYS A 10 4.40 15.80 -25.60
CA LYS A 10 5.84 16.01 -25.77
C LYS A 10 6.48 14.70 -26.21
N ALA A 11 7.32 14.77 -27.24
CA ALA A 11 8.08 13.67 -27.80
C ALA A 11 8.73 12.84 -26.68
N ARG A 12 8.39 11.56 -26.63
CA ARG A 12 9.06 10.58 -25.77
C ARG A 12 10.48 10.43 -26.31
N HIS A 13 11.49 10.55 -25.45
CA HIS A 13 12.81 10.00 -25.72
C HIS A 13 12.65 8.52 -26.01
N THR A 14 12.86 8.12 -27.27
CA THR A 14 13.10 6.73 -27.64
C THR A 14 14.46 6.38 -27.04
N PRO A 15 14.56 5.48 -26.05
CA PRO A 15 15.87 5.01 -25.59
C PRO A 15 16.58 4.38 -26.79
N THR A 16 17.81 4.83 -27.04
CA THR A 16 18.69 4.26 -28.08
C THR A 16 18.94 2.80 -27.72
N LEU A 17 18.29 1.89 -28.45
CA LEU A 17 18.42 0.45 -28.29
C LEU A 17 19.78 0.03 -28.84
N THR A 18 20.68 -0.40 -27.96
CA THR A 18 21.78 -1.27 -28.36
C THR A 18 21.17 -2.65 -28.60
N ILE A 19 20.85 -2.94 -29.86
CA ILE A 19 20.38 -4.26 -30.29
C ILE A 19 21.58 -5.19 -30.17
N LEU A 20 21.59 -6.09 -29.18
CA LEU A 20 22.42 -7.29 -29.26
C LEU A 20 21.97 -8.02 -30.53
N ALA A 21 22.89 -8.20 -31.47
CA ALA A 21 22.65 -8.84 -32.75
C ALA A 21 22.23 -10.30 -32.51
N CYS A 22 20.92 -10.51 -32.35
CA CYS A 22 20.30 -11.81 -32.52
C CYS A 22 20.09 -11.97 -34.03
N GLU A 23 20.60 -13.07 -34.58
CA GLU A 23 20.72 -13.38 -36.01
C GLU A 23 19.58 -12.84 -36.89
N ALA A 24 19.96 -12.32 -38.06
CA ALA A 24 19.11 -11.68 -39.06
C ALA A 24 18.15 -12.62 -39.78
N ASP A 25 17.75 -13.73 -39.16
CA ASP A 25 16.67 -14.56 -39.64
C ASP A 25 15.34 -13.91 -39.25
N GLY A 26 14.81 -13.14 -40.20
CA GLY A 26 13.51 -12.46 -40.12
C GLY A 26 12.30 -13.38 -39.85
N ASN A 27 12.52 -14.70 -39.73
CA ASN A 27 11.53 -15.72 -39.46
C ASN A 27 11.61 -16.36 -38.06
N SER A 28 12.51 -15.92 -37.17
CA SER A 28 12.59 -16.53 -35.84
C SER A 28 11.31 -16.24 -35.02
N LEU A 29 10.58 -17.31 -34.68
CA LEU A 29 9.38 -17.30 -33.81
C LEU A 29 9.69 -16.98 -32.35
N ARG A 30 10.96 -16.76 -32.02
CA ARG A 30 11.45 -16.51 -30.67
C ARG A 30 12.26 -15.21 -30.63
N PHE A 31 12.20 -14.52 -29.51
CA PHE A 31 13.16 -13.46 -29.17
C PHE A 31 13.20 -13.24 -27.66
N ILE A 32 14.34 -12.79 -27.15
CA ILE A 32 14.48 -12.33 -25.76
C ILE A 32 14.28 -10.83 -25.73
N SER A 33 13.42 -10.33 -24.84
CA SER A 33 13.23 -8.88 -24.73
C SER A 33 14.46 -8.18 -24.14
N THR A 34 14.79 -7.00 -24.68
CA THR A 34 15.90 -6.15 -24.26
C THR A 34 15.58 -5.31 -23.02
N HIS A 35 14.58 -5.71 -22.23
CA HIS A 35 14.18 -4.96 -21.04
C HIS A 35 15.27 -5.02 -19.96
N ALA A 36 15.82 -3.87 -19.58
CA ALA A 36 17.03 -3.75 -18.75
C ALA A 36 17.03 -4.58 -17.45
N THR A 37 15.89 -4.70 -16.76
CA THR A 37 15.83 -5.39 -15.45
C THR A 37 15.07 -6.71 -15.47
N LYS A 38 14.30 -6.98 -16.53
CA LYS A 38 13.35 -8.11 -16.59
C LYS A 38 13.25 -8.64 -18.02
N PRO A 39 14.38 -9.05 -18.63
CA PRO A 39 14.36 -9.69 -19.95
C PRO A 39 13.54 -10.96 -19.84
N SER A 40 12.79 -11.27 -20.89
CA SER A 40 12.00 -12.49 -20.96
C SER A 40 11.98 -13.02 -22.37
N LEU A 41 12.09 -14.34 -22.50
CA LEU A 41 11.83 -15.04 -23.73
C LEU A 41 10.35 -14.86 -24.12
N PHE A 42 10.13 -14.46 -25.35
CA PHE A 42 8.85 -14.56 -26.05
C PHE A 42 8.97 -15.71 -27.05
N ASP A 43 8.14 -16.74 -26.88
CA ASP A 43 8.10 -17.90 -27.74
C ASP A 43 6.72 -18.02 -28.40
N ALA A 44 6.68 -17.86 -29.72
CA ALA A 44 5.47 -18.00 -30.53
C ALA A 44 5.34 -19.35 -31.24
N THR A 45 6.27 -20.30 -31.02
CA THR A 45 6.25 -21.63 -31.66
C THR A 45 4.91 -22.33 -31.48
N ALA A 46 4.34 -22.30 -30.28
CA ALA A 46 3.03 -22.90 -30.00
C ALA A 46 1.87 -22.29 -30.82
N PHE A 47 1.96 -21.02 -31.24
CA PHE A 47 0.91 -20.39 -32.08
C PHE A 47 1.06 -20.75 -33.55
N ALA A 48 2.28 -21.04 -34.01
CA ALA A 48 2.55 -21.49 -35.36
C ALA A 48 2.23 -22.97 -35.55
N GLU A 49 2.70 -23.84 -34.64
CA GLU A 49 2.55 -25.30 -34.73
C GLU A 49 1.23 -25.80 -34.14
N GLY A 50 0.64 -25.01 -33.23
CA GLY A 50 -0.50 -25.42 -32.43
C GLY A 50 -0.04 -26.08 -31.13
N ARG A 51 -1.01 -26.32 -30.25
CA ARG A 51 -0.77 -26.99 -28.97
C ARG A 51 -1.96 -27.87 -28.63
N THR A 52 -1.70 -29.17 -28.56
CA THR A 52 -2.62 -30.13 -27.95
C THR A 52 -2.50 -30.07 -26.42
N LEU A 53 -3.60 -30.27 -25.71
CA LEU A 53 -3.54 -30.36 -24.25
C LEU A 53 -2.99 -31.74 -23.84
N PRO A 54 -2.15 -31.81 -22.79
CA PRO A 54 -1.93 -33.08 -22.11
C PRO A 54 -3.24 -33.55 -21.46
N GLU A 55 -3.44 -34.88 -21.36
CA GLU A 55 -4.64 -35.49 -20.74
C GLU A 55 -4.94 -34.99 -19.32
N ARG A 56 -3.92 -34.48 -18.61
CA ARG A 56 -4.02 -33.88 -17.27
C ARG A 56 -3.66 -32.40 -17.27
N ALA A 57 -4.35 -31.60 -18.06
CA ALA A 57 -4.20 -30.15 -18.03
C ALA A 57 -4.74 -29.56 -16.71
N HIS A 58 -4.00 -28.63 -16.09
CA HIS A 58 -4.47 -27.89 -14.92
C HIS A 58 -5.68 -27.01 -15.27
N ALA A 59 -6.56 -26.73 -14.30
CA ALA A 59 -7.78 -25.93 -14.48
C ALA A 59 -7.56 -24.51 -15.06
N TRP A 60 -6.34 -23.97 -15.01
CA TRP A 60 -6.00 -22.68 -15.63
C TRP A 60 -5.58 -22.79 -17.10
N ASP A 61 -5.30 -24.00 -17.60
CA ASP A 61 -4.98 -24.24 -19.01
C ASP A 61 -6.27 -24.53 -19.81
N LYS A 62 -6.96 -23.44 -20.17
CA LYS A 62 -8.32 -23.45 -20.74
C LYS A 62 -8.44 -23.96 -22.21
N GLY A 63 -7.76 -25.04 -22.61
CA GLY A 63 -7.94 -25.62 -23.95
C GLY A 63 -6.70 -25.61 -24.85
N GLY A 64 -6.61 -26.57 -25.77
CA GLY A 64 -5.62 -26.55 -26.86
C GLY A 64 -5.97 -25.47 -27.88
N HIS A 65 -5.11 -25.28 -28.87
CA HIS A 65 -5.45 -24.50 -30.06
C HIS A 65 -4.70 -25.00 -31.30
N SER A 66 -5.30 -24.85 -32.48
CA SER A 66 -4.68 -25.20 -33.76
C SER A 66 -3.56 -24.22 -34.12
N GLY A 67 -2.58 -24.71 -34.89
CA GLY A 67 -1.46 -23.92 -35.38
C GLY A 67 -1.86 -23.02 -36.55
N ARG A 68 -1.36 -21.78 -36.54
CA ARG A 68 -1.57 -20.79 -37.62
C ARG A 68 -0.23 -20.18 -38.02
N PRO A 69 0.60 -20.92 -38.78
CA PRO A 69 1.98 -20.52 -39.05
C PRO A 69 2.06 -19.23 -39.87
N ARG A 70 1.18 -19.05 -40.87
CA ARG A 70 1.13 -17.86 -41.72
C ARG A 70 0.76 -16.60 -40.93
N LEU A 71 -0.35 -16.63 -40.17
CA LEU A 71 -0.75 -15.53 -39.30
C LEU A 71 0.34 -15.22 -38.25
N THR A 72 0.94 -16.24 -37.63
CA THR A 72 1.98 -16.05 -36.63
C THR A 72 3.20 -15.37 -37.23
N ALA A 73 3.73 -15.88 -38.34
CA ALA A 73 4.87 -15.30 -39.05
C ALA A 73 4.57 -13.85 -39.47
N ALA A 74 3.36 -13.56 -39.93
CA ALA A 74 2.96 -12.22 -40.33
C ALA A 74 2.89 -11.22 -39.17
N LEU A 75 2.60 -11.67 -37.94
CA LEU A 75 2.54 -10.81 -36.75
C LEU A 75 3.91 -10.61 -36.10
N MET A 76 4.85 -11.57 -36.22
CA MET A 76 6.12 -11.58 -35.50
C MET A 76 6.97 -10.30 -35.67
N PRO A 77 7.14 -9.73 -36.88
CA PRO A 77 7.89 -8.47 -37.04
C PRO A 77 7.29 -7.31 -36.24
N HIS A 78 5.96 -7.25 -36.16
CA HIS A 78 5.23 -6.20 -35.43
C HIS A 78 5.28 -6.44 -33.92
N ILE A 79 5.22 -7.70 -33.48
CA ILE A 79 5.43 -8.07 -32.08
C ILE A 79 6.83 -7.68 -31.63
N ARG A 80 7.87 -8.05 -32.39
CA ARG A 80 9.26 -7.74 -32.07
C ARG A 80 9.52 -6.22 -32.06
N SER A 81 9.01 -5.50 -33.06
CA SER A 81 9.12 -4.04 -33.13
C SER A 81 8.47 -3.35 -31.92
N ARG A 82 7.27 -3.80 -31.52
CA ARG A 82 6.50 -3.14 -30.46
C ARG A 82 6.87 -3.58 -29.05
N TYR A 83 7.21 -4.84 -28.87
CA TYR A 83 7.43 -5.47 -27.57
C TYR A 83 8.85 -6.01 -27.37
N GLY A 84 9.77 -5.75 -28.31
CA GLY A 84 11.18 -6.13 -28.20
C GLY A 84 11.85 -5.62 -26.93
N ALA A 85 11.44 -4.46 -26.43
CA ALA A 85 11.93 -3.89 -25.17
C ALA A 85 10.94 -4.02 -24.00
N ALA A 86 9.88 -4.82 -24.14
CA ALA A 86 8.82 -4.90 -23.14
C ALA A 86 9.20 -5.79 -21.94
N PRO A 87 8.73 -5.47 -20.71
CA PRO A 87 8.94 -6.32 -19.55
C PRO A 87 8.15 -7.62 -19.67
N GLN A 88 8.63 -8.67 -19.00
CA GLN A 88 8.00 -10.00 -18.92
C GLN A 88 6.47 -9.97 -18.76
N LYS A 89 5.93 -9.12 -17.87
CA LYS A 89 4.48 -9.04 -17.62
C LYS A 89 3.69 -8.66 -18.87
N THR A 90 4.19 -7.73 -19.67
CA THR A 90 3.55 -7.30 -20.91
C THR A 90 3.55 -8.43 -21.94
N LEU A 91 4.66 -9.17 -22.04
CA LEU A 91 4.77 -10.34 -22.92
C LEU A 91 3.82 -11.46 -22.50
N ILE A 92 3.70 -11.74 -21.20
CA ILE A 92 2.73 -12.71 -20.66
C ILE A 92 1.30 -12.30 -21.05
N HIS A 93 0.95 -11.02 -20.95
CA HIS A 93 -0.37 -10.53 -21.35
C HIS A 93 -0.60 -10.67 -22.86
N LEU A 94 0.42 -10.39 -23.69
CA LEU A 94 0.35 -10.57 -25.13
C LEU A 94 0.12 -12.03 -25.50
N ILE A 95 0.93 -12.96 -24.95
CA ILE A 95 0.77 -14.41 -25.12
C ILE A 95 -0.64 -14.86 -24.69
N SER A 96 -1.12 -14.37 -23.54
CA SER A 96 -2.46 -14.71 -23.04
C SER A 96 -3.56 -14.21 -23.98
N ALA A 97 -3.39 -13.01 -24.55
CA ALA A 97 -4.34 -12.45 -25.52
C ALA A 97 -4.32 -13.22 -26.83
N MET A 98 -3.14 -13.52 -27.40
CA MET A 98 -3.00 -14.34 -28.60
C MET A 98 -3.67 -15.71 -28.41
N ARG A 99 -3.46 -16.36 -27.27
CA ARG A 99 -4.11 -17.63 -26.96
C ARG A 99 -5.62 -17.54 -26.91
N ALA A 100 -6.17 -16.46 -26.36
CA ALA A 100 -7.62 -16.23 -26.35
C ALA A 100 -8.16 -16.12 -27.80
N TRP A 101 -7.49 -15.35 -28.66
CA TRP A 101 -7.88 -15.19 -30.06
C TRP A 101 -7.74 -16.48 -30.87
N TRP A 102 -6.68 -17.27 -30.69
CA TRP A 102 -6.51 -18.56 -31.37
C TRP A 102 -7.64 -19.53 -31.00
N ARG A 103 -7.99 -19.60 -29.72
CA ARG A 103 -9.12 -20.42 -29.25
C ARG A 103 -10.46 -19.92 -29.78
N LEU A 104 -10.64 -18.61 -29.94
CA LEU A 104 -11.83 -18.04 -30.57
C LEU A 104 -11.94 -18.53 -32.02
N PHE A 105 -10.84 -18.52 -32.77
CA PHE A 105 -10.80 -18.99 -34.15
C PHE A 105 -11.04 -20.50 -34.27
N ASP A 106 -10.63 -21.30 -33.29
CA ASP A 106 -10.90 -22.75 -33.27
C ASP A 106 -12.33 -23.10 -32.84
N LYS A 107 -12.93 -22.27 -31.97
CA LYS A 107 -14.26 -22.54 -31.41
C LYS A 107 -15.37 -22.49 -32.46
N TYR A 108 -15.21 -21.65 -33.47
CA TYR A 108 -16.22 -21.42 -34.50
C TYR A 108 -15.72 -21.94 -35.85
N THR A 109 -15.93 -23.23 -36.10
CA THR A 109 -15.55 -23.89 -37.36
C THR A 109 -16.46 -23.54 -38.54
N ASP A 110 -17.65 -23.00 -38.25
CA ASP A 110 -18.67 -22.67 -39.26
C ASP A 110 -18.38 -21.33 -40.00
N ILE A 111 -17.37 -20.58 -39.56
CA ILE A 111 -16.90 -19.36 -40.22
C ILE A 111 -15.64 -19.63 -41.03
N LYS A 112 -15.30 -18.71 -41.95
CA LYS A 112 -14.10 -18.80 -42.77
C LYS A 112 -12.87 -19.03 -41.87
N PRO A 113 -12.06 -20.08 -42.09
CA PRO A 113 -10.86 -20.33 -41.32
C PRO A 113 -9.91 -19.13 -41.37
N VAL A 114 -9.34 -18.79 -40.22
CA VAL A 114 -8.34 -17.71 -40.10
C VAL A 114 -6.95 -18.29 -40.26
N GLU A 115 -6.33 -18.06 -41.42
CA GLU A 115 -4.96 -18.47 -41.72
C GLU A 115 -3.98 -17.29 -41.80
N ASP A 116 -4.47 -16.11 -42.19
CA ASP A 116 -3.69 -14.89 -42.39
C ASP A 116 -4.38 -13.67 -41.74
N ILE A 117 -3.70 -12.52 -41.78
CA ILE A 117 -4.18 -11.23 -41.23
C ILE A 117 -5.49 -10.78 -41.88
N GLU A 118 -5.70 -11.16 -43.15
CA GLU A 118 -6.81 -10.70 -43.99
C GLU A 118 -8.12 -11.40 -43.66
N ASP A 119 -8.04 -12.61 -43.11
CA ASP A 119 -9.20 -13.42 -42.77
C ASP A 119 -9.94 -12.89 -41.53
N ILE A 120 -9.28 -12.03 -40.75
CA ILE A 120 -9.86 -11.44 -39.54
C ILE A 120 -10.74 -10.25 -39.91
N ASP A 121 -12.05 -10.50 -39.91
CA ASP A 121 -13.10 -9.51 -40.11
C ASP A 121 -13.57 -8.83 -38.80
N GLU A 122 -13.89 -7.52 -38.89
CA GLU A 122 -14.35 -6.70 -37.77
C GLU A 122 -15.72 -7.13 -37.24
N PHE A 123 -16.66 -7.44 -38.13
CA PHE A 123 -18.03 -7.75 -37.76
C PHE A 123 -18.17 -9.18 -37.27
N VAL A 124 -17.55 -10.15 -37.96
CA VAL A 124 -17.62 -11.57 -37.58
C VAL A 124 -16.80 -11.82 -36.32
N HIS A 125 -15.48 -11.60 -36.36
CA HIS A 125 -14.62 -11.95 -35.23
C HIS A 125 -14.79 -10.98 -34.06
N GLY A 126 -15.13 -9.71 -34.32
CA GLY A 126 -15.46 -8.76 -33.28
C GLY A 126 -16.72 -9.14 -32.51
N ALA A 127 -17.80 -9.54 -33.21
CA ALA A 127 -19.03 -10.00 -32.55
C ALA A 127 -18.80 -11.30 -31.77
N LEU A 128 -18.04 -12.25 -32.31
CA LEU A 128 -17.71 -13.50 -31.61
C LEU A 128 -16.84 -13.24 -30.37
N ALA A 129 -15.86 -12.34 -30.46
CA ALA A 129 -15.06 -11.94 -29.30
C ALA A 129 -15.92 -11.33 -28.19
N LEU A 130 -16.88 -10.46 -28.55
CA LEU A 130 -17.85 -9.89 -27.59
C LEU A 130 -18.74 -10.97 -26.97
N LYS A 131 -19.25 -11.91 -27.78
CA LYS A 131 -20.05 -13.05 -27.33
C LYS A 131 -19.30 -13.93 -26.33
N GLU A 132 -18.00 -14.14 -26.55
CA GLU A 132 -17.12 -14.90 -25.64
C GLU A 132 -16.60 -14.09 -24.44
N GLY A 133 -17.10 -12.87 -24.24
CA GLY A 133 -16.77 -12.04 -23.08
C GLY A 133 -15.35 -11.48 -23.11
N PHE A 134 -14.80 -11.24 -24.30
CA PHE A 134 -13.50 -10.57 -24.43
C PHE A 134 -13.57 -9.18 -23.81
N THR A 135 -12.49 -8.77 -23.16
CA THR A 135 -12.39 -7.47 -22.49
C THR A 135 -11.22 -6.68 -23.05
N HIS A 136 -11.05 -5.44 -22.61
CA HIS A 136 -9.89 -4.64 -22.97
C HIS A 136 -8.53 -5.34 -22.74
N GLY A 137 -8.45 -6.34 -21.85
CA GLY A 137 -7.23 -7.14 -21.66
C GLY A 137 -6.78 -7.93 -22.90
N THR A 138 -7.70 -8.36 -23.76
CA THR A 138 -7.38 -9.08 -25.01
C THR A 138 -7.18 -8.14 -26.20
N SER A 139 -7.37 -6.83 -26.03
CA SER A 139 -7.20 -5.84 -27.10
C SER A 139 -5.74 -5.64 -27.52
N ILE A 140 -4.77 -6.06 -26.70
CA ILE A 140 -3.34 -5.98 -27.02
C ILE A 140 -2.98 -6.74 -28.30
N PHE A 141 -3.71 -7.82 -28.62
CA PHE A 141 -3.60 -8.52 -29.89
C PHE A 141 -4.07 -7.66 -31.07
N LEU A 142 -5.25 -7.02 -30.96
CA LEU A 142 -5.82 -6.16 -32.00
C LEU A 142 -4.89 -5.00 -32.35
N VAL A 143 -4.15 -4.51 -31.35
CA VAL A 143 -3.14 -3.47 -31.53
C VAL A 143 -2.01 -3.95 -32.46
N VAL A 144 -1.48 -5.16 -32.25
CA VAL A 144 -0.45 -5.76 -33.12
C VAL A 144 -1.01 -6.07 -34.50
N LEU A 145 -2.21 -6.64 -34.54
CA LEU A 145 -2.90 -6.98 -35.78
C LEU A 145 -3.10 -5.73 -36.65
N ASN A 146 -3.52 -4.61 -36.05
CA ASN A 146 -3.71 -3.36 -36.77
C ASN A 146 -2.38 -2.72 -37.23
N ASP A 147 -1.27 -2.90 -36.51
CA ASP A 147 0.06 -2.49 -37.01
C ASP A 147 0.45 -3.30 -38.26
N ALA A 148 0.15 -4.60 -38.25
CA ALA A 148 0.42 -5.51 -39.36
C ALA A 148 -0.45 -5.19 -40.59
N ARG A 149 -1.75 -4.98 -40.38
CA ARG A 149 -2.69 -4.51 -41.41
C ARG A 149 -2.26 -3.17 -42.02
N LYS A 150 -1.85 -2.21 -41.19
CA LYS A 150 -1.37 -0.91 -41.66
C LYS A 150 -0.15 -1.05 -42.57
N THR A 151 0.78 -1.96 -42.25
CA THR A 151 1.97 -2.23 -43.07
C THR A 151 1.59 -2.83 -44.43
N ARG A 152 0.54 -3.64 -44.47
CA ARG A 152 -0.08 -4.18 -45.70
C ARG A 152 -1.06 -3.21 -46.39
N LYS A 153 -1.13 -1.95 -45.96
CA LYS A 153 -2.07 -0.92 -46.46
C LYS A 153 -3.55 -1.32 -46.35
N GLN A 154 -3.89 -2.13 -45.36
CA GLN A 154 -5.26 -2.53 -45.05
C GLN A 154 -5.90 -1.61 -44.01
N HIS A 155 -7.23 -1.51 -44.05
CA HIS A 155 -8.00 -0.76 -43.06
C HIS A 155 -7.84 -1.41 -41.66
N PRO A 156 -7.56 -0.63 -40.60
CA PRO A 156 -7.51 -1.15 -39.23
C PRO A 156 -8.90 -1.62 -38.77
N LEU A 157 -8.96 -2.67 -37.96
CA LEU A 157 -10.20 -3.16 -37.38
C LEU A 157 -10.60 -2.29 -36.17
N ASP A 158 -11.84 -1.80 -36.11
CA ASP A 158 -12.41 -1.05 -34.96
C ASP A 158 -13.22 -1.98 -34.02
N ILE A 159 -12.63 -3.12 -33.65
CA ILE A 159 -13.24 -4.04 -32.66
C ILE A 159 -13.14 -3.42 -31.26
N ARG A 160 -14.27 -2.87 -30.77
CA ARG A 160 -14.36 -2.21 -29.46
C ARG A 160 -14.74 -3.19 -28.36
N LEU A 161 -13.73 -3.73 -27.68
CA LEU A 161 -13.94 -4.61 -26.53
C LEU A 161 -14.35 -3.83 -25.27
N PRO A 162 -15.31 -4.34 -24.47
CA PRO A 162 -15.77 -3.69 -23.26
C PRO A 162 -14.61 -3.51 -22.27
N ARG A 163 -14.60 -2.36 -21.59
CA ARG A 163 -13.74 -2.19 -20.43
C ARG A 163 -14.27 -3.13 -19.34
N PRO A 164 -13.40 -3.87 -18.64
CA PRO A 164 -13.84 -4.66 -17.50
C PRO A 164 -14.60 -3.73 -16.55
N SER A 165 -15.80 -4.14 -16.15
CA SER A 165 -16.58 -3.46 -15.11
C SER A 165 -15.62 -3.17 -13.95
N PRO A 166 -15.52 -1.93 -13.46
CA PRO A 166 -14.65 -1.66 -12.33
C PRO A 166 -15.09 -2.59 -11.20
N GLN A 167 -14.25 -3.57 -10.83
CA GLN A 167 -14.53 -4.44 -9.70
C GLN A 167 -14.86 -3.52 -8.54
N HIS A 168 -16.08 -3.65 -8.03
CA HIS A 168 -16.58 -2.89 -6.91
C HIS A 168 -15.79 -3.38 -5.69
N THR A 169 -14.58 -2.86 -5.53
CA THR A 169 -13.73 -3.14 -4.38
C THR A 169 -14.23 -2.23 -3.28
N SER A 170 -15.22 -2.72 -2.52
CA SER A 170 -15.47 -2.21 -1.18
C SER A 170 -14.12 -2.18 -0.46
N LEU A 171 -13.76 -1.03 0.10
CA LEU A 171 -12.58 -0.95 0.93
C LEU A 171 -12.73 -1.97 2.07
N PRO A 172 -11.71 -2.76 2.39
CA PRO A 172 -11.79 -3.64 3.54
C PRO A 172 -12.06 -2.79 4.79
N ASP A 173 -12.85 -3.34 5.71
CA ASP A 173 -13.03 -2.68 7.00
C ASP A 173 -11.65 -2.51 7.67
N GLN A 174 -11.39 -1.31 8.20
CA GLN A 174 -10.18 -1.02 8.95
C GLN A 174 -10.05 -1.97 10.15
N LYS A 175 -11.17 -2.39 10.74
CA LYS A 175 -11.17 -3.41 11.82
C LYS A 175 -10.55 -4.72 11.35
N HIS A 176 -10.85 -5.17 10.13
CA HIS A 176 -10.30 -6.40 9.56
C HIS A 176 -8.79 -6.27 9.33
N ILE A 177 -8.34 -5.15 8.76
CA ILE A 177 -6.91 -4.93 8.52
C ILE A 177 -6.13 -4.82 9.84
N ASN A 178 -6.71 -4.16 10.85
CA ASN A 178 -6.11 -4.09 12.18
C ASN A 178 -6.00 -5.48 12.82
N ALA A 179 -7.02 -6.32 12.69
CA ALA A 179 -6.99 -7.70 13.17
C ALA A 179 -5.87 -8.53 12.50
N ILE A 180 -5.72 -8.40 11.18
CA ILE A 180 -4.62 -9.04 10.44
C ILE A 180 -3.26 -8.53 10.95
N ALA A 181 -3.10 -7.21 11.12
CA ALA A 181 -1.86 -6.62 11.62
C ALA A 181 -1.50 -7.09 13.05
N ILE A 182 -2.50 -7.25 13.93
CA ILE A 182 -2.31 -7.80 15.28
C ILE A 182 -1.87 -9.26 15.21
N ALA A 183 -2.53 -10.09 14.40
CA ALA A 183 -2.18 -11.49 14.22
C ALA A 183 -0.76 -11.66 13.66
N LEU A 184 -0.38 -10.87 12.66
CA LEU A 184 0.98 -10.84 12.11
C LEU A 184 2.01 -10.41 13.15
N THR A 185 1.68 -9.40 13.96
CA THR A 185 2.55 -8.94 15.06
C THR A 185 2.79 -10.06 16.07
N ARG A 186 1.74 -10.82 16.46
CA ARG A 186 1.86 -11.99 17.33
C ARG A 186 2.76 -13.06 16.70
N LYS A 187 2.52 -13.43 15.44
CA LYS A 187 3.32 -14.43 14.72
C LYS A 187 4.80 -14.02 14.61
N ILE A 188 5.10 -12.74 14.37
CA ILE A 188 6.49 -12.27 14.31
C ILE A 188 7.17 -12.28 15.68
N ARG A 189 6.44 -11.98 16.76
CA ARG A 189 6.97 -12.16 18.13
C ARG A 189 7.30 -13.62 18.43
N GLU A 190 6.41 -14.54 18.05
CA GLU A 190 6.66 -15.99 18.17
C GLU A 190 7.93 -16.39 17.40
N MET A 191 8.13 -15.86 16.19
CA MET A 191 9.34 -16.13 15.39
C MET A 191 10.61 -15.59 16.04
N PHE A 192 10.60 -14.35 16.55
CA PHE A 192 11.74 -13.80 17.26
C PHE A 192 12.07 -14.57 18.53
N LEU A 193 11.06 -15.05 19.26
CA LEU A 193 11.26 -15.90 20.43
C LEU A 193 11.91 -17.23 20.03
N MET A 194 11.40 -17.88 18.98
CA MET A 194 11.96 -19.12 18.45
C MET A 194 13.43 -18.96 18.01
N TRP A 195 13.77 -17.86 17.33
CA TRP A 195 15.17 -17.57 16.97
C TRP A 195 16.06 -17.37 18.20
N LYS A 196 15.57 -16.62 19.20
CA LYS A 196 16.29 -16.41 20.45
C LYS A 196 16.53 -17.73 21.19
N GLN A 197 15.50 -18.58 21.30
CA GLN A 197 15.60 -19.90 21.93
C GLN A 197 16.58 -20.81 21.20
N ALA A 198 16.56 -20.82 19.86
CA ALA A 198 17.51 -21.58 19.06
C ALA A 198 18.96 -21.10 19.28
N ASP A 199 19.17 -19.78 19.45
CA ASP A 199 20.49 -19.21 19.73
C ASP A 199 20.95 -19.51 21.18
N GLU A 200 20.03 -19.46 22.15
CA GLU A 200 20.28 -19.83 23.56
C GLU A 200 20.64 -21.31 23.71
N ILE A 201 19.95 -22.22 23.00
CA ILE A 201 20.28 -23.65 22.98
C ILE A 201 21.74 -23.87 22.59
N ILE A 202 22.21 -23.15 21.58
CA ILE A 202 23.57 -23.32 21.05
C ILE A 202 24.62 -22.72 22.00
N ALA A 203 24.28 -21.61 22.66
CA ALA A 203 25.14 -21.04 23.69
C ALA A 203 25.26 -21.98 24.91
N GLU A 204 24.15 -22.58 25.36
CA GLU A 204 24.12 -23.51 26.50
C GLU A 204 24.79 -24.84 26.19
N MET A 205 24.67 -25.33 24.96
CA MET A 205 25.28 -26.59 24.50
C MET A 205 26.65 -26.38 23.85
N SER A 206 27.35 -25.29 24.19
CA SER A 206 28.69 -25.01 23.68
C SER A 206 29.64 -26.17 24.00
N GLY A 207 30.35 -26.68 22.98
CA GLY A 207 31.24 -27.83 23.09
C GLY A 207 30.57 -29.20 22.93
N TRP A 208 29.25 -29.26 22.76
CA TRP A 208 28.59 -30.49 22.35
C TRP A 208 28.84 -30.77 20.86
N HIS A 209 29.26 -32.00 20.55
CA HIS A 209 29.47 -32.47 19.18
C HIS A 209 28.83 -33.84 18.98
N ILE A 210 28.22 -34.08 17.82
CA ILE A 210 27.58 -35.36 17.51
C ILE A 210 28.59 -36.52 17.53
N ALA A 211 29.82 -36.27 17.09
CA ALA A 211 30.90 -37.27 17.04
C ALA A 211 31.31 -37.76 18.43
N SER A 212 31.19 -36.92 19.47
CA SER A 212 31.52 -37.25 20.85
C SER A 212 30.29 -37.59 21.70
N SER A 213 29.08 -37.55 21.13
CA SER A 213 27.83 -37.77 21.89
C SER A 213 27.41 -39.24 21.98
N GLY A 214 28.24 -40.17 21.49
CA GLY A 214 27.90 -41.60 21.43
C GLY A 214 26.78 -41.93 20.44
N TRP A 215 26.45 -41.00 19.52
CA TRP A 215 25.41 -41.22 18.52
C TRP A 215 25.91 -42.21 17.45
N THR A 216 25.05 -43.15 17.05
CA THR A 216 25.31 -44.10 15.94
C THR A 216 24.07 -44.26 15.04
N PRO A 217 24.25 -44.45 13.71
CA PRO A 217 23.15 -44.78 12.82
C PRO A 217 22.54 -46.16 13.19
N GLY A 218 21.31 -46.17 13.73
CA GLY A 218 20.54 -47.41 13.95
C GLY A 218 20.09 -47.69 15.39
N HIS A 219 20.58 -46.96 16.39
CA HIS A 219 20.11 -47.09 17.78
C HIS A 219 19.04 -46.04 18.12
N TRP A 220 17.92 -46.48 18.70
CA TRP A 220 16.89 -45.58 19.21
C TRP A 220 17.31 -45.02 20.57
N HIS A 221 17.49 -43.71 20.65
CA HIS A 221 17.90 -43.05 21.88
C HIS A 221 16.88 -41.96 22.24
N GLY A 222 16.04 -42.24 23.24
CA GLY A 222 15.18 -41.23 23.89
C GLY A 222 15.95 -40.10 24.59
N ALA A 223 17.29 -40.17 24.61
CA ALA A 223 18.17 -39.15 25.18
C ALA A 223 18.33 -37.91 24.27
N PHE A 224 18.09 -38.02 22.96
CA PHE A 224 18.19 -36.88 22.04
C PHE A 224 16.84 -36.20 21.86
N ASN A 225 16.86 -34.88 21.85
CA ASN A 225 15.68 -34.02 21.74
C ASN A 225 15.94 -32.89 20.73
N GLU A 226 14.98 -31.97 20.61
CA GLU A 226 15.06 -30.82 19.70
C GLU A 226 16.33 -29.97 19.90
N ARG A 227 16.85 -29.86 21.14
CA ARG A 227 18.08 -29.10 21.43
C ARG A 227 19.30 -29.71 20.73
N HIS A 228 19.40 -31.03 20.76
CA HIS A 228 20.43 -31.77 20.06
C HIS A 228 20.27 -31.65 18.53
N ALA A 229 19.03 -31.61 18.04
CA ALA A 229 18.76 -31.37 16.61
C ALA A 229 19.24 -29.99 16.14
N HIS A 230 19.07 -28.94 16.95
CA HIS A 230 19.62 -27.62 16.65
C HIS A 230 21.16 -27.64 16.57
N CYS A 231 21.81 -28.30 17.53
CA CYS A 231 23.28 -28.41 17.56
C CYS A 231 23.82 -29.19 16.37
N ALA A 232 23.28 -30.38 16.12
CA ALA A 232 23.67 -31.23 15.00
C ALA A 232 23.46 -30.54 13.64
N TYR A 233 22.36 -29.80 13.47
CA TYR A 233 22.12 -29.06 12.23
C TYR A 233 23.15 -27.95 12.00
N ARG A 234 23.49 -27.16 13.02
CA ARG A 234 24.52 -26.11 12.89
C ARG A 234 25.92 -26.70 12.70
N GLN A 235 26.21 -27.83 13.33
CA GLN A 235 27.44 -28.58 13.11
C GLN A 235 27.53 -29.03 11.64
N ALA A 236 26.47 -29.64 11.10
CA ALA A 236 26.41 -30.03 9.69
C ALA A 236 26.61 -28.83 8.74
N CYS A 237 26.00 -27.68 9.04
CA CYS A 237 26.20 -26.45 8.26
C CYS A 237 27.67 -26.01 8.23
N THR A 238 28.35 -26.13 9.39
CA THR A 238 29.76 -25.75 9.54
C THR A 238 30.68 -26.71 8.79
N GLU A 239 30.51 -28.02 8.98
CA GLU A 239 31.35 -29.05 8.37
C GLU A 239 31.18 -29.14 6.85
N LEU A 240 29.96 -28.93 6.35
CA LEU A 240 29.68 -28.92 4.91
C LEU A 240 29.98 -27.57 4.24
N GLY A 241 30.44 -26.57 5.00
CA GLY A 241 30.72 -25.23 4.50
C GLY A 241 29.51 -24.52 3.88
N ASN A 242 28.29 -24.89 4.29
CA ASN A 242 27.05 -24.37 3.73
C ASN A 242 26.17 -23.83 4.86
N PRO A 243 25.79 -22.53 4.85
CA PRO A 243 24.99 -21.95 5.93
C PRO A 243 23.59 -22.57 6.02
N VAL A 244 23.11 -23.22 4.94
CA VAL A 244 21.89 -24.02 4.93
C VAL A 244 22.15 -25.37 4.26
N VAL A 245 21.79 -26.44 4.96
CA VAL A 245 21.94 -27.82 4.47
C VAL A 245 20.57 -28.39 4.11
N ARG A 246 20.45 -29.03 2.94
CA ARG A 246 19.22 -29.70 2.48
C ARG A 246 18.96 -30.95 3.32
N ARG A 247 17.70 -31.41 3.37
CA ARG A 247 17.34 -32.58 4.21
C ARG A 247 18.10 -33.84 3.80
N ASP A 248 18.26 -34.08 2.51
CA ASP A 248 19.03 -35.20 1.95
C ASP A 248 20.51 -35.14 2.35
N GLN A 249 21.13 -33.97 2.21
CA GLN A 249 22.52 -33.73 2.63
C GLN A 249 22.70 -33.90 4.14
N TYR A 250 21.74 -33.43 4.95
CA TYR A 250 21.78 -33.57 6.41
C TYR A 250 21.63 -35.03 6.84
N VAL A 251 20.71 -35.77 6.23
CA VAL A 251 20.51 -37.21 6.48
C VAL A 251 21.74 -38.01 6.05
N ALA A 252 22.35 -37.67 4.91
CA ALA A 252 23.59 -38.29 4.45
C ALA A 252 24.78 -37.97 5.38
N TRP A 253 24.89 -36.74 5.87
CA TRP A 253 25.89 -36.34 6.87
C TRP A 253 25.70 -37.09 8.19
N LEU A 254 24.45 -37.34 8.59
CA LEU A 254 24.10 -38.26 9.68
C LEU A 254 24.30 -39.74 9.32
N GLY A 255 24.97 -40.11 8.23
CA GLY A 255 25.22 -41.52 7.87
C GLY A 255 23.96 -42.40 7.76
N LEU A 256 22.79 -41.81 7.52
CA LEU A 256 21.51 -42.52 7.41
C LEU A 256 21.20 -42.80 5.92
N GLN A 257 20.73 -44.02 5.61
CA GLN A 257 20.27 -44.37 4.27
C GLN A 257 18.75 -44.10 4.13
N ASN A 258 18.42 -43.03 3.38
CA ASN A 258 17.09 -42.61 2.88
C ASN A 258 15.95 -42.32 3.91
N THR A 259 14.92 -41.62 3.40
CA THR A 259 14.05 -40.62 4.07
C THR A 259 13.02 -41.07 5.13
N GLU A 260 12.96 -42.35 5.52
CA GLU A 260 11.81 -42.90 6.25
C GLU A 260 11.94 -42.99 7.78
N ASN A 261 13.10 -42.63 8.35
CA ASN A 261 13.29 -42.62 9.80
C ASN A 261 12.73 -41.34 10.47
N TYR A 262 11.42 -41.11 10.36
CA TYR A 262 10.72 -40.04 11.09
C TYR A 262 10.81 -40.19 12.61
N ASN A 263 11.12 -41.39 13.11
CA ASN A 263 11.34 -41.67 14.52
C ASN A 263 12.74 -41.23 15.01
N ASN A 264 13.64 -40.79 14.12
CA ASN A 264 14.93 -40.26 14.51
C ASN A 264 14.76 -38.81 15.01
N PRO A 265 15.20 -38.48 16.24
CA PRO A 265 14.99 -37.15 16.83
C PRO A 265 15.68 -36.01 16.07
N PHE A 266 16.82 -36.26 15.42
CA PHE A 266 17.51 -35.28 14.58
C PHE A 266 16.76 -35.01 13.27
N VAL A 267 16.16 -36.04 12.67
CA VAL A 267 15.36 -35.92 11.44
C VAL A 267 13.99 -35.31 11.73
N ALA A 268 13.35 -35.70 12.84
CA ALA A 268 12.09 -35.13 13.31
C ALA A 268 12.24 -33.66 13.71
N GLY A 269 13.34 -33.31 14.37
CA GLY A 269 13.68 -31.94 14.77
C GLY A 269 14.18 -31.04 13.64
N PHE A 270 14.52 -31.60 12.47
CA PHE A 270 15.08 -30.85 11.34
C PHE A 270 14.24 -29.61 10.93
N PRO A 271 12.90 -29.67 10.77
CA PRO A 271 12.12 -28.49 10.39
C PRO A 271 12.19 -27.36 11.42
N ALA A 272 12.24 -27.70 12.72
CA ALA A 272 12.38 -26.75 13.81
C ALA A 272 13.80 -26.17 13.87
N ALA A 273 14.83 -27.02 13.69
CA ALA A 273 16.22 -26.61 13.60
C ALA A 273 16.45 -25.57 12.49
N VAL A 274 15.92 -25.85 11.29
CA VAL A 274 16.00 -24.95 10.13
C VAL A 274 15.22 -23.65 10.38
N SER A 275 13.96 -23.75 10.83
CA SER A 275 13.11 -22.57 11.04
C SER A 275 13.60 -21.69 12.18
N GLY A 276 14.22 -22.29 13.19
CA GLY A 276 14.88 -21.59 14.28
C GLY A 276 16.14 -20.88 13.83
N LEU A 277 16.79 -21.30 12.74
CA LEU A 277 17.96 -20.63 12.16
C LEU A 277 17.60 -19.58 11.10
N TYR A 278 16.71 -19.86 10.16
CA TYR A 278 16.32 -18.92 9.10
C TYR A 278 14.81 -18.92 8.86
N PRO A 279 14.24 -17.82 8.36
CA PRO A 279 12.84 -17.80 7.98
C PRO A 279 12.56 -18.76 6.82
N ASN A 280 11.48 -19.52 6.93
CA ASN A 280 10.88 -20.22 5.80
C ASN A 280 9.98 -19.29 4.98
N ARG A 281 9.49 -19.78 3.84
CA ARG A 281 8.67 -18.98 2.90
C ARG A 281 7.41 -18.36 3.54
N LYS A 282 6.72 -19.06 4.46
CA LYS A 282 5.54 -18.52 5.18
C LYS A 282 5.96 -17.41 6.14
N GLN A 283 7.06 -17.62 6.84
CA GLN A 283 7.62 -16.67 7.81
C GLN A 283 8.07 -15.36 7.12
N SER A 284 8.84 -15.44 6.03
CA SER A 284 9.23 -14.25 5.25
C SER A 284 8.03 -13.50 4.67
N ALA A 285 6.96 -14.22 4.29
CA ALA A 285 5.72 -13.58 3.85
C ALA A 285 5.02 -12.80 4.99
N HIS A 286 5.02 -13.32 6.22
CA HIS A 286 4.47 -12.59 7.37
C HIS A 286 5.22 -11.28 7.64
N PHE A 287 6.56 -11.29 7.56
CA PHE A 287 7.37 -10.07 7.67
C PHE A 287 6.99 -9.04 6.60
N LEU A 288 6.88 -9.48 5.34
CA LEU A 288 6.46 -8.64 4.22
C LEU A 288 5.05 -8.06 4.44
N TYR A 289 4.09 -8.87 4.89
CA TYR A 289 2.71 -8.41 5.12
C TYR A 289 2.64 -7.38 6.24
N LEU A 290 3.33 -7.61 7.36
CA LEU A 290 3.36 -6.63 8.44
C LEU A 290 4.04 -5.33 8.00
N PHE A 291 5.11 -5.43 7.21
CA PHE A 291 5.77 -4.28 6.60
C PHE A 291 4.81 -3.46 5.73
N LEU A 292 4.02 -4.12 4.86
CA LEU A 292 3.02 -3.47 4.02
C LEU A 292 1.92 -2.79 4.85
N CYS A 293 1.42 -3.45 5.90
CA CYS A 293 0.44 -2.85 6.82
C CYS A 293 0.97 -1.60 7.53
N LYS A 294 2.27 -1.55 7.83
CA LYS A 294 2.91 -0.42 8.54
C LYS A 294 3.32 0.74 7.64
N THR A 295 3.54 0.48 6.35
CA THR A 295 4.08 1.48 5.41
C THR A 295 3.09 1.92 4.34
N GLY A 296 2.05 1.14 4.06
CA GLY A 296 1.14 1.38 2.94
C GLY A 296 1.80 1.25 1.56
N TRP A 297 2.95 0.56 1.49
CA TRP A 297 3.67 0.39 0.25
C TRP A 297 2.95 -0.53 -0.72
N ASN A 298 3.26 -0.39 -2.01
CA ASN A 298 2.83 -1.39 -2.99
C ASN A 298 3.69 -2.64 -2.80
N LEU A 299 3.09 -3.82 -3.00
CA LEU A 299 3.81 -5.10 -2.92
C LEU A 299 5.10 -5.09 -3.74
N GLN A 300 5.03 -4.66 -5.01
CA GLN A 300 6.21 -4.59 -5.88
C GLN A 300 7.32 -3.72 -5.28
N THR A 301 6.98 -2.56 -4.72
CA THR A 301 7.95 -1.64 -4.13
C THR A 301 8.59 -2.21 -2.88
N ALA A 302 7.86 -3.00 -2.09
CA ALA A 302 8.44 -3.71 -0.95
C ALA A 302 9.35 -4.86 -1.42
N LEU A 303 8.99 -5.58 -2.48
CA LEU A 303 9.83 -6.65 -3.05
C LEU A 303 11.12 -6.13 -3.69
N ASP A 304 11.09 -4.91 -4.25
CA ASP A 304 12.22 -4.25 -4.92
C ASP A 304 13.12 -3.44 -3.96
N ILE A 305 12.97 -3.63 -2.63
CA ILE A 305 13.91 -3.04 -1.66
C ILE A 305 15.31 -3.62 -1.92
N ASP A 306 16.30 -2.74 -1.96
CA ASP A 306 17.72 -3.08 -2.05
C ASP A 306 18.35 -3.02 -0.66
N VAL A 307 18.84 -4.15 -0.14
CA VAL A 307 19.44 -4.24 1.20
C VAL A 307 20.68 -3.36 1.36
N ASP A 308 21.35 -3.01 0.27
CA ASP A 308 22.53 -2.14 0.32
C ASP A 308 22.15 -0.67 0.49
N ASP A 309 20.94 -0.27 0.05
CA ASP A 309 20.51 1.13 0.03
C ASP A 309 18.99 1.32 0.24
N TYR A 310 18.52 1.08 1.47
CA TYR A 310 17.08 1.12 1.81
C TYR A 310 16.67 2.14 2.86
N TRP A 311 17.60 2.83 3.53
CA TRP A 311 17.23 3.77 4.60
C TRP A 311 18.23 4.91 4.85
N ARG A 312 17.72 6.01 5.44
CA ARG A 312 18.50 7.14 5.98
C ARG A 312 17.91 7.61 7.32
N PRO A 313 18.70 8.26 8.21
CA PRO A 313 18.14 8.93 9.38
C PRO A 313 17.18 10.06 8.96
N HIS A 314 16.12 10.29 9.74
CA HIS A 314 15.22 11.42 9.47
C HIS A 314 15.96 12.75 9.72
N PRO A 315 15.87 13.73 8.80
CA PRO A 315 16.72 14.93 8.82
C PRO A 315 16.55 15.76 10.09
N THR A 316 15.35 15.79 10.67
CA THR A 316 15.03 16.62 11.84
C THR A 316 14.66 15.85 13.10
N ASN A 317 14.42 14.53 13.02
CA ASN A 317 13.87 13.77 14.16
C ASN A 317 14.58 12.43 14.33
N LYS A 318 15.51 12.38 15.28
CA LYS A 318 16.33 11.18 15.57
C LYS A 318 15.52 9.95 15.97
N SER A 319 14.25 10.09 16.36
CA SER A 319 13.37 8.96 16.68
C SER A 319 12.84 8.22 15.44
N PHE A 320 13.05 8.77 14.23
CA PHE A 320 12.57 8.19 12.98
C PHE A 320 13.71 7.89 11.99
N ALA A 321 13.52 6.81 11.23
CA ALA A 321 14.27 6.49 10.04
C ALA A 321 13.36 6.63 8.81
N ILE A 322 13.93 7.09 7.69
CA ILE A 322 13.26 7.12 6.40
C ILE A 322 13.68 5.88 5.64
N ILE A 323 12.75 4.96 5.45
CA ILE A 323 12.90 3.80 4.58
C ILE A 323 12.54 4.24 3.16
N TYR A 324 13.29 3.79 2.16
CA TYR A 324 13.00 4.06 0.76
C TYR A 324 13.34 2.92 -0.18
N ALA A 325 12.71 2.92 -1.35
CA ALA A 325 12.99 2.00 -2.44
C ALA A 325 12.70 2.68 -3.78
N VAL A 326 13.40 2.24 -4.82
CA VAL A 326 13.26 2.77 -6.19
C VAL A 326 12.01 2.17 -6.86
N LYS A 327 11.21 3.01 -7.51
CA LYS A 327 10.08 2.56 -8.34
C LYS A 327 10.53 2.48 -9.81
N ASP A 328 10.88 1.28 -10.27
CA ASP A 328 11.22 1.04 -11.68
C ASP A 328 10.12 1.54 -12.64
N ARG A 329 8.85 1.30 -12.29
CA ARG A 329 7.68 1.71 -13.08
C ARG A 329 7.43 3.23 -13.15
N ALA A 330 8.15 4.02 -12.36
CA ALA A 330 7.98 5.47 -12.26
C ALA A 330 9.28 6.23 -12.59
N ASN A 331 10.08 5.71 -13.52
CA ASN A 331 11.37 6.29 -13.95
C ASN A 331 12.35 6.53 -12.79
N GLY A 332 12.45 5.58 -11.86
CA GLY A 332 13.44 5.66 -10.78
C GLY A 332 13.04 6.55 -9.60
N GLU A 333 11.79 7.01 -9.51
CA GLU A 333 11.32 7.76 -8.35
C GLU A 333 11.33 6.92 -7.06
N TYR A 334 11.72 7.53 -5.94
CA TYR A 334 11.74 6.86 -4.65
C TYR A 334 10.35 6.82 -4.01
N GLN A 335 9.93 5.64 -3.51
CA GLN A 335 8.91 5.57 -2.47
C GLN A 335 9.59 5.74 -1.11
N ARG A 336 8.99 6.53 -0.21
CA ARG A 336 9.52 6.77 1.14
C ARG A 336 8.47 6.43 2.18
N ALA A 337 8.89 5.96 3.35
CA ALA A 337 8.07 5.83 4.55
C ALA A 337 8.90 6.19 5.78
N ALA A 338 8.34 7.03 6.65
CA ALA A 338 8.90 7.28 7.96
C ALA A 338 8.52 6.13 8.91
N SER A 339 9.51 5.59 9.62
CA SER A 339 9.33 4.54 10.61
C SER A 339 10.05 4.92 11.90
N GLU A 340 9.42 4.65 13.04
CA GLU A 340 10.07 4.83 14.34
C GLU A 340 11.25 3.85 14.51
N VAL A 341 12.30 4.29 15.19
CA VAL A 341 13.50 3.47 15.45
C VAL A 341 13.40 2.70 16.77
N LYS A 342 12.62 3.19 17.74
CA LYS A 342 12.55 2.58 19.09
C LYS A 342 11.76 1.25 19.15
N PRO A 343 10.57 1.10 18.54
CA PRO A 343 9.80 -0.14 18.70
C PRO A 343 10.43 -1.29 17.91
N LYS A 344 10.68 -2.45 18.55
CA LYS A 344 11.28 -3.64 17.91
C LYS A 344 10.54 -4.14 16.65
N LEU A 345 9.23 -3.84 16.53
CA LEU A 345 8.38 -4.24 15.41
C LEU A 345 7.94 -3.04 14.56
N SER A 346 8.75 -1.98 14.52
CA SER A 346 8.61 -0.91 13.53
C SER A 346 9.01 -1.43 12.14
N ALA A 347 8.56 -0.78 11.07
CA ALA A 347 8.87 -1.23 9.71
C ALA A 347 10.40 -1.27 9.46
N TYR A 348 11.13 -0.31 10.02
CA TYR A 348 12.59 -0.26 9.97
C TYR A 348 13.23 -1.44 10.70
N ASN A 349 12.83 -1.69 11.95
CA ASN A 349 13.41 -2.77 12.74
C ASN A 349 13.05 -4.17 12.22
N LEU A 350 11.91 -4.32 11.54
CA LEU A 350 11.58 -5.57 10.83
C LEU A 350 12.59 -5.87 9.72
N LEU A 351 12.96 -4.86 8.91
CA LEU A 351 13.98 -5.02 7.87
C LEU A 351 15.35 -5.32 8.49
N VAL A 352 15.77 -4.55 9.48
CA VAL A 352 17.06 -4.77 10.17
C VAL A 352 17.15 -6.19 10.72
N ALA A 353 16.10 -6.67 11.40
CA ALA A 353 16.09 -8.01 12.00
C ALA A 353 16.15 -9.12 10.95
N VAL A 354 15.37 -9.03 9.87
CA VAL A 354 15.35 -10.04 8.81
C VAL A 354 16.65 -10.04 7.99
N ILE A 355 17.17 -8.86 7.64
CA ILE A 355 18.44 -8.73 6.90
C ILE A 355 19.57 -9.33 7.74
N ALA A 356 19.69 -8.94 9.01
CA ALA A 356 20.71 -9.48 9.90
C ALA A 356 20.61 -11.01 10.06
N ARG A 357 19.39 -11.56 10.18
CA ARG A 357 19.20 -13.02 10.31
C ARG A 357 19.55 -13.78 9.02
N THR A 358 19.41 -13.16 7.85
CA THR A 358 19.61 -13.81 6.55
C THR A 358 20.95 -13.50 5.89
N GLU A 359 21.83 -12.75 6.55
CA GLU A 359 23.14 -12.38 6.02
C GLU A 359 24.02 -13.57 5.61
N PRO A 360 24.11 -14.67 6.40
CA PRO A 360 24.89 -15.83 5.97
C PRO A 360 24.38 -16.46 4.67
N LEU A 361 23.06 -16.45 4.44
CA LEU A 361 22.47 -16.95 3.19
C LEU A 361 22.86 -16.04 2.02
N ARG A 362 22.94 -14.74 2.26
CA ARG A 362 23.34 -13.74 1.25
C ARG A 362 24.79 -13.93 0.82
N GLU A 363 25.69 -14.19 1.76
CA GLU A 363 27.10 -14.49 1.46
C GLU A 363 27.28 -15.77 0.64
N GLN A 364 26.48 -16.82 0.91
CA GLN A 364 26.46 -18.00 0.06
C GLN A 364 26.00 -17.67 -1.37
N LEU A 365 24.94 -16.88 -1.53
CA LEU A 365 24.47 -16.45 -2.85
C LEU A 365 25.50 -15.60 -3.60
N LYS A 366 26.24 -14.73 -2.91
CA LYS A 366 27.35 -13.96 -3.50
C LYS A 366 28.47 -14.89 -3.97
N THR A 367 28.78 -15.92 -3.20
CA THR A 367 29.78 -16.94 -3.57
C THR A 367 29.35 -17.73 -4.81
N GLU A 368 28.09 -18.19 -4.85
CA GLU A 368 27.51 -18.88 -6.02
C GLU A 368 27.50 -17.98 -7.27
N LEU A 369 27.15 -16.70 -7.10
CA LEU A 369 27.18 -15.72 -8.19
C LEU A 369 28.60 -15.55 -8.75
N ASN A 370 29.60 -15.36 -7.89
CA ASN A 370 31.00 -15.22 -8.31
C ASN A 370 31.51 -16.46 -9.04
N GLN A 371 31.10 -17.65 -8.63
CA GLN A 371 31.45 -18.90 -9.32
C GLN A 371 30.84 -18.95 -10.73
N LEU A 372 29.56 -18.62 -10.87
CA LEU A 372 28.88 -18.61 -12.17
C LEU A 372 29.39 -17.49 -13.09
N GLU A 373 29.73 -16.32 -12.56
CA GLU A 373 30.32 -15.23 -13.36
C GLU A 373 31.70 -15.62 -13.89
N ARG A 374 32.55 -16.28 -13.08
CA ARG A 374 33.84 -16.83 -13.55
C ARG A 374 33.67 -17.90 -14.63
N LEU A 375 32.75 -18.85 -14.43
CA LEU A 375 32.47 -19.89 -15.43
C LEU A 375 32.00 -19.30 -16.78
N LYS A 376 31.28 -18.18 -16.74
CA LYS A 376 30.85 -17.45 -17.93
C LYS A 376 32.01 -16.72 -18.62
N GLU A 377 32.95 -16.17 -17.86
CA GLU A 377 34.16 -15.53 -18.38
C GLU A 377 35.10 -16.56 -19.03
N ASP A 378 35.26 -17.73 -18.39
CA ASP A 378 36.12 -18.81 -18.87
C ASP A 378 35.55 -19.56 -20.07
N ASN A 379 34.23 -19.56 -20.26
CA ASN A 379 33.56 -20.32 -21.32
C ASN A 379 32.32 -19.57 -21.88
N PRO A 380 32.53 -18.58 -22.77
CA PRO A 380 31.45 -17.74 -23.32
C PRO A 380 30.39 -18.53 -24.09
N ASP A 381 30.81 -19.59 -24.80
CA ASP A 381 29.93 -20.42 -25.64
C ASP A 381 29.15 -21.49 -24.85
N ALA A 382 29.55 -21.79 -23.61
CA ALA A 382 28.82 -22.68 -22.71
C ALA A 382 27.78 -21.94 -21.82
N ALA A 383 27.69 -20.61 -21.97
CA ALA A 383 26.73 -19.78 -21.26
C ALA A 383 25.32 -19.97 -21.84
N ASN A 384 24.71 -21.11 -21.53
CA ASN A 384 23.33 -21.42 -21.91
C ASN A 384 22.35 -20.39 -21.30
N GLU A 385 21.15 -20.29 -21.88
CA GLU A 385 20.06 -19.43 -21.40
C GLU A 385 19.78 -19.62 -19.90
N GLU A 386 19.91 -20.85 -19.40
CA GLU A 386 19.74 -21.21 -18.00
C GLU A 386 20.75 -20.52 -17.06
N THR A 387 22.03 -20.44 -17.46
CA THR A 387 23.09 -19.75 -16.70
C THR A 387 22.78 -18.26 -16.58
N HIS A 388 22.31 -17.63 -17.66
CA HIS A 388 21.91 -16.22 -17.65
C HIS A 388 20.70 -15.96 -16.74
N LEU A 389 19.69 -16.83 -16.78
CA LEU A 389 18.52 -16.74 -15.90
C LEU A 389 18.92 -16.91 -14.43
N LYS A 390 19.81 -17.86 -14.14
CA LYS A 390 20.31 -18.12 -12.79
C LYS A 390 21.12 -16.94 -12.24
N ILE A 391 22.03 -16.36 -13.02
CA ILE A 391 22.78 -15.15 -12.63
C ILE A 391 21.83 -14.00 -12.28
N ASN A 392 20.82 -13.75 -13.11
CA ASN A 392 19.83 -12.71 -12.86
C ASN A 392 19.01 -12.98 -11.59
N GLU A 393 18.65 -14.25 -11.33
CA GLU A 393 17.97 -14.65 -10.11
C GLU A 393 18.84 -14.43 -8.86
N LEU A 394 20.12 -14.83 -8.90
CA LEU A 394 21.05 -14.62 -7.79
C LEU A 394 21.23 -13.14 -7.48
N LYS A 395 21.46 -12.30 -8.50
CA LYS A 395 21.56 -10.83 -8.33
C LYS A 395 20.32 -10.24 -7.67
N ARG A 396 19.13 -10.72 -8.04
CA ARG A 396 17.86 -10.31 -7.43
C ARG A 396 17.75 -10.77 -5.98
N CYS A 397 18.11 -12.02 -5.68
CA CYS A 397 18.05 -12.58 -4.33
C CYS A 397 19.02 -11.86 -3.38
N ILE A 398 20.25 -11.58 -3.83
CA ILE A 398 21.29 -10.86 -3.07
C ILE A 398 20.84 -9.46 -2.66
N LYS A 399 20.03 -8.78 -3.47
CA LYS A 399 19.49 -7.46 -3.12
C LYS A 399 18.24 -7.50 -2.25
N SER A 400 17.56 -8.65 -2.18
CA SER A 400 16.26 -8.73 -1.52
C SER A 400 16.39 -8.92 -0.01
N PRO A 401 15.63 -8.16 0.82
CA PRO A 401 15.53 -8.44 2.24
C PRO A 401 14.71 -9.70 2.53
N TRP A 402 13.90 -10.18 1.58
CA TRP A 402 12.92 -11.25 1.82
C TRP A 402 13.45 -12.65 1.47
N LEU A 403 14.67 -12.95 1.90
CA LEU A 403 15.25 -14.29 1.75
C LEU A 403 14.49 -15.31 2.60
N HIS A 404 14.44 -16.55 2.12
CA HIS A 404 13.92 -17.69 2.85
C HIS A 404 14.57 -19.00 2.42
N VAL A 405 14.50 -19.98 3.32
CA VAL A 405 14.98 -21.35 3.06
C VAL A 405 13.86 -22.21 2.46
N ILE A 406 14.23 -23.08 1.52
CA ILE A 406 13.39 -24.14 0.95
C ILE A 406 14.08 -25.48 1.17
N THR A 407 13.45 -26.38 1.91
CA THR A 407 14.06 -27.66 2.31
C THR A 407 13.86 -28.79 1.31
N LYS A 408 12.99 -28.62 0.31
CA LYS A 408 12.59 -29.65 -0.65
C LYS A 408 13.10 -29.42 -2.09
N GLU A 409 13.62 -28.24 -2.39
CA GLU A 409 14.05 -27.87 -3.75
C GLU A 409 15.57 -28.06 -3.91
N SER A 410 16.03 -28.06 -5.18
CA SER A 410 17.46 -28.14 -5.52
C SER A 410 18.23 -26.89 -5.08
N SER A 411 17.59 -25.71 -5.15
CA SER A 411 18.10 -24.45 -4.61
C SER A 411 17.55 -24.24 -3.20
N PRO A 412 18.37 -24.34 -2.13
CA PRO A 412 17.87 -24.23 -0.76
C PRO A 412 17.54 -22.79 -0.36
N ILE A 413 17.99 -21.79 -1.12
CA ILE A 413 17.77 -20.37 -0.84
C ILE A 413 16.96 -19.75 -1.98
N SER A 414 15.96 -18.95 -1.63
CA SER A 414 15.21 -18.13 -2.58
C SER A 414 14.72 -16.83 -1.93
N ALA A 415 14.27 -15.90 -2.76
CA ALA A 415 13.68 -14.63 -2.33
C ALA A 415 12.23 -14.53 -2.84
N LEU A 416 11.36 -13.96 -2.00
CA LEU A 416 9.98 -13.65 -2.41
C LEU A 416 9.95 -12.84 -3.72
N ASN A 417 9.02 -13.16 -4.61
CA ASN A 417 8.94 -12.55 -5.94
C ASN A 417 7.49 -12.45 -6.45
N ASN A 418 7.30 -11.78 -7.58
CA ASN A 418 5.95 -11.59 -8.14
C ASN A 418 5.29 -12.87 -8.65
N ARG A 419 6.06 -13.86 -9.10
CA ARG A 419 5.53 -15.15 -9.56
C ARG A 419 4.94 -15.93 -8.37
N VAL A 420 5.49 -15.72 -7.18
CA VAL A 420 4.97 -16.22 -5.90
C VAL A 420 3.68 -15.53 -5.45
N VAL A 421 3.24 -14.42 -6.08
CA VAL A 421 2.09 -13.61 -5.61
C VAL A 421 0.76 -14.38 -5.56
N TYR A 422 0.53 -15.33 -6.47
CA TYR A 422 -0.64 -16.21 -6.39
C TYR A 422 -0.63 -17.08 -5.13
N GLU A 423 0.54 -17.61 -4.77
CA GLU A 423 0.69 -18.34 -3.52
C GLU A 423 0.75 -17.42 -2.29
N SER A 424 1.21 -16.17 -2.45
CA SER A 424 1.16 -15.15 -1.40
C SER A 424 -0.28 -14.78 -1.05
N GLU A 425 -1.15 -14.61 -2.05
CA GLU A 425 -2.58 -14.41 -1.83
C GLU A 425 -3.22 -15.63 -1.17
N GLN A 426 -2.93 -16.84 -1.64
CA GLN A 426 -3.37 -18.07 -0.96
C GLN A 426 -2.90 -18.12 0.52
N ARG A 427 -1.66 -17.72 0.82
CA ARG A 427 -1.14 -17.65 2.19
C ARG A 427 -1.84 -16.60 3.03
N LEU A 428 -2.21 -15.46 2.45
CA LEU A 428 -3.03 -14.47 3.14
C LEU A 428 -4.42 -15.04 3.45
N SER A 429 -5.04 -15.75 2.51
CA SER A 429 -6.29 -16.46 2.75
C SER A 429 -6.16 -17.52 3.84
N THR A 430 -5.05 -18.27 3.90
CA THR A 430 -4.76 -19.21 4.99
C THR A 430 -4.65 -18.49 6.34
N LEU A 431 -3.95 -17.35 6.39
CA LEU A 431 -3.85 -16.54 7.61
C LEU A 431 -5.23 -16.01 8.04
N ILE A 432 -6.04 -15.52 7.10
CA ILE A 432 -7.41 -15.04 7.37
C ILE A 432 -8.26 -16.20 7.91
N PHE A 433 -8.16 -17.39 7.31
CA PHE A 433 -8.84 -18.58 7.79
C PHE A 433 -8.41 -18.93 9.22
N GLU A 434 -7.11 -18.97 9.51
CA GLU A 434 -6.56 -19.21 10.86
C GLU A 434 -7.04 -18.16 11.89
N ILE A 435 -7.25 -16.90 11.48
CA ILE A 435 -7.79 -15.86 12.35
C ILE A 435 -9.30 -16.10 12.58
N ASN A 436 -10.04 -16.44 11.53
CA ASN A 436 -11.49 -16.62 11.58
C ASN A 436 -11.94 -17.85 12.37
N THR A 437 -11.09 -18.89 12.51
CA THR A 437 -11.38 -20.03 13.39
C THR A 437 -11.49 -19.61 14.86
N GLN A 438 -10.88 -18.47 15.24
CA GLN A 438 -10.91 -17.92 16.60
C GLN A 438 -11.97 -16.82 16.78
N ARG A 439 -12.80 -16.56 15.76
CA ARG A 439 -13.81 -15.47 15.75
C ARG A 439 -15.23 -16.02 15.62
N ASN A 440 -16.18 -15.25 16.16
CA ASN A 440 -17.61 -15.48 15.94
C ASN A 440 -17.96 -15.28 14.46
N LYS A 441 -18.97 -16.02 13.96
CA LYS A 441 -19.40 -15.99 12.55
C LYS A 441 -19.71 -14.57 12.03
N ASP A 442 -20.28 -13.72 12.88
CA ASP A 442 -20.69 -12.35 12.50
C ASP A 442 -19.53 -11.32 12.51
N ASP A 443 -18.36 -11.66 13.06
CA ASP A 443 -17.14 -10.82 13.09
C ASP A 443 -16.00 -11.43 12.26
N GLN A 444 -16.31 -12.35 11.34
CA GLN A 444 -15.30 -12.96 10.49
C GLN A 444 -14.75 -11.96 9.47
N ILE A 445 -13.44 -11.99 9.31
CA ILE A 445 -12.73 -11.21 8.32
C ILE A 445 -13.08 -11.75 6.94
N ASP A 446 -13.43 -10.85 6.03
CA ASP A 446 -13.69 -11.18 4.64
C ASP A 446 -12.49 -11.89 3.99
N SER A 447 -12.72 -13.08 3.44
CA SER A 447 -11.70 -13.89 2.76
C SER A 447 -11.30 -13.32 1.39
N SER A 448 -12.04 -12.33 0.88
CA SER A 448 -11.77 -11.64 -0.38
C SER A 448 -10.65 -10.59 -0.28
N ILE A 449 -10.17 -10.27 0.92
CA ILE A 449 -9.09 -9.29 1.16
C ILE A 449 -7.81 -9.73 0.45
N LYS A 450 -7.27 -8.83 -0.38
CA LYS A 450 -6.04 -8.99 -1.12
C LYS A 450 -4.91 -8.17 -0.53
N ILE A 451 -3.67 -8.51 -0.89
CA ILE A 451 -2.47 -7.78 -0.45
C ILE A 451 -2.53 -6.29 -0.85
N GLY A 452 -3.14 -5.98 -2.01
CA GLY A 452 -3.34 -4.60 -2.46
C GLY A 452 -4.18 -3.75 -1.49
N ASP A 453 -5.09 -4.38 -0.75
CA ASP A 453 -6.01 -3.68 0.14
C ASP A 453 -5.32 -3.16 1.41
N PHE A 454 -4.15 -3.69 1.78
CA PHE A 454 -3.33 -3.14 2.88
C PHE A 454 -2.91 -1.70 2.62
N ARG A 455 -2.53 -1.39 1.38
CA ARG A 455 -2.18 -0.03 0.97
C ARG A 455 -3.41 0.87 1.03
N ASP A 456 -4.54 0.38 0.54
CA ASP A 456 -5.80 1.15 0.50
C ASP A 456 -6.27 1.49 1.92
N ALA A 457 -6.23 0.51 2.83
CA ALA A 457 -6.56 0.68 4.24
C ALA A 457 -5.58 1.60 4.95
N TYR A 458 -4.27 1.49 4.69
CA TYR A 458 -3.27 2.39 5.28
C TYR A 458 -3.54 3.86 4.90
N ILE A 459 -3.76 4.14 3.62
CA ILE A 459 -4.07 5.49 3.14
C ILE A 459 -5.36 6.00 3.79
N SER A 460 -6.39 5.16 3.88
CA SER A 460 -7.65 5.47 4.57
C SER A 460 -7.44 5.82 6.04
N ALA A 461 -6.65 5.02 6.76
CA ALA A 461 -6.36 5.24 8.17
C ALA A 461 -5.60 6.55 8.39
N GLN A 462 -4.60 6.86 7.57
CA GLN A 462 -3.84 8.13 7.67
C GLN A 462 -4.72 9.34 7.33
N TYR A 463 -5.58 9.22 6.32
CA TYR A 463 -6.53 10.27 5.98
C TYR A 463 -7.49 10.56 7.15
N ARG A 464 -8.11 9.52 7.73
CA ARG A 464 -9.01 9.68 8.89
C ARG A 464 -8.30 10.23 10.12
N ARG A 465 -7.11 9.70 10.45
CA ARG A 465 -6.33 10.12 11.63
C ARG A 465 -5.85 11.56 11.53
N SER A 466 -5.61 12.06 10.32
CA SER A 466 -5.23 13.45 10.07
C SER A 466 -6.43 14.41 9.94
N ASN A 467 -7.60 14.00 10.42
CA ASN A 467 -8.85 14.74 10.26
C ASN A 467 -9.14 15.10 8.80
N TYR A 468 -8.97 14.12 7.92
CA TYR A 468 -9.24 14.21 6.48
C TYR A 468 -8.31 15.18 5.73
N SER A 469 -7.03 15.24 6.13
CA SER A 469 -6.00 16.01 5.41
C SER A 469 -5.56 15.32 4.12
N TRP A 470 -5.86 15.94 2.98
CA TRP A 470 -5.42 15.48 1.66
C TRP A 470 -3.90 15.42 1.52
N ILE A 471 -3.18 16.32 2.21
CA ILE A 471 -1.71 16.38 2.17
C ILE A 471 -1.12 15.16 2.88
N VAL A 472 -1.65 14.79 4.05
CA VAL A 472 -1.20 13.61 4.79
C VAL A 472 -1.53 12.33 4.03
N ALA A 473 -2.72 12.23 3.43
CA ALA A 473 -3.08 11.10 2.58
C ALA A 473 -2.21 11.03 1.31
N HIS A 474 -1.82 12.16 0.74
CA HIS A 474 -0.90 12.22 -0.41
C HIS A 474 0.48 11.69 -0.05
N LEU A 475 1.00 12.14 1.09
CA LEU A 475 2.28 11.67 1.63
C LEU A 475 2.24 10.16 1.89
N ALA A 476 1.17 9.66 2.54
CA ALA A 476 0.97 8.25 2.83
C ALA A 476 0.84 7.40 1.55
N ALA A 477 0.16 7.90 0.52
CA ALA A 477 0.03 7.21 -0.75
C ALA A 477 1.34 7.21 -1.55
N GLY A 478 2.22 8.18 -1.34
CA GLY A 478 3.43 8.38 -2.13
C GLY A 478 3.11 8.56 -3.62
N HIS A 479 2.03 9.28 -3.92
CA HIS A 479 1.66 9.69 -5.28
C HIS A 479 2.48 10.91 -5.69
N LYS A 480 2.73 11.05 -7.00
CA LYS A 480 3.43 12.22 -7.55
C LYS A 480 2.53 13.45 -7.60
N ASN A 481 1.25 13.23 -7.91
CA ASN A 481 0.27 14.28 -8.11
C ASN A 481 -0.92 14.07 -7.18
N ILE A 482 -1.31 15.13 -6.49
CA ILE A 482 -2.50 15.18 -5.65
C ILE A 482 -3.77 14.85 -6.43
N GLN A 483 -3.86 15.16 -7.72
CA GLN A 483 -5.00 14.79 -8.56
C GLN A 483 -5.18 13.27 -8.68
N SER A 484 -4.07 12.51 -8.71
CA SER A 484 -4.12 11.05 -8.71
C SER A 484 -4.68 10.51 -7.39
N LEU A 485 -4.33 11.15 -6.27
CA LEU A 485 -4.94 10.85 -4.97
C LEU A 485 -6.42 11.26 -4.95
N VAL A 486 -6.80 12.43 -5.47
CA VAL A 486 -8.19 12.89 -5.54
C VAL A 486 -9.05 11.92 -6.33
N HIS A 487 -8.61 11.48 -7.51
CA HIS A 487 -9.34 10.49 -8.29
C HIS A 487 -9.43 9.14 -7.55
N TYR A 488 -8.34 8.71 -6.92
CA TYR A 488 -8.26 7.46 -6.16
C TYR A 488 -9.16 7.47 -4.91
N LEU A 489 -9.18 8.54 -4.12
CA LEU A 489 -10.03 8.70 -2.94
C LEU A 489 -11.49 8.98 -3.32
N ARG A 490 -11.77 9.77 -4.37
CA ARG A 490 -13.16 10.02 -4.86
C ARG A 490 -13.83 8.75 -5.36
N LYS A 491 -13.09 7.85 -6.00
CA LYS A 491 -13.63 6.58 -6.50
C LYS A 491 -13.98 5.59 -5.37
N ARG A 492 -13.37 5.71 -4.19
CA ARG A 492 -13.41 4.66 -3.14
C ARG A 492 -13.94 5.09 -1.76
N GLN A 493 -13.62 6.29 -1.27
CA GLN A 493 -13.90 6.70 0.13
C GLN A 493 -15.06 7.70 0.27
N TRP A 494 -15.20 8.62 -0.69
CA TRP A 494 -16.21 9.68 -0.62
C TRP A 494 -17.65 9.17 -0.79
N LYS A 495 -17.85 8.04 -1.49
CA LYS A 495 -19.16 7.39 -1.54
C LYS A 495 -19.59 6.90 -0.16
N ALA A 496 -18.82 6.03 0.49
CA ALA A 496 -19.23 5.44 1.77
C ALA A 496 -19.28 6.45 2.94
N HIS A 497 -18.34 7.40 3.02
CA HIS A 497 -18.37 8.44 4.06
C HIS A 497 -19.42 9.51 3.76
N GLY A 498 -19.48 9.99 2.51
CA GLY A 498 -20.49 10.95 2.06
C GLY A 498 -21.90 10.37 2.19
N GLU A 499 -22.12 9.09 1.88
CA GLU A 499 -23.41 8.40 2.06
C GLU A 499 -23.78 8.32 3.54
N ARG A 500 -22.87 7.95 4.45
CA ARG A 500 -23.18 7.91 5.89
C ARG A 500 -23.43 9.30 6.48
N THR A 501 -22.58 10.27 6.16
CA THR A 501 -22.73 11.64 6.67
C THR A 501 -23.97 12.31 6.07
N MET A 502 -24.23 12.09 4.78
CA MET A 502 -25.43 12.60 4.12
C MET A 502 -26.68 11.88 4.60
N TYR A 503 -26.63 10.56 4.85
CA TYR A 503 -27.74 9.83 5.47
C TYR A 503 -28.00 10.33 6.89
N GLY A 504 -26.95 10.55 7.70
CA GLY A 504 -27.06 11.13 9.04
C GLY A 504 -27.66 12.54 9.02
N PHE A 505 -27.20 13.41 8.11
CA PHE A 505 -27.76 14.74 7.88
C PHE A 505 -29.21 14.69 7.42
N THR A 506 -29.52 13.87 6.41
CA THR A 506 -30.87 13.75 5.84
C THR A 506 -31.83 13.22 6.90
N LYS A 507 -31.40 12.22 7.68
CA LYS A 507 -32.18 11.69 8.80
C LYS A 507 -32.43 12.75 9.86
N ALA A 508 -31.38 13.43 10.34
CA ALA A 508 -31.51 14.50 11.33
C ALA A 508 -32.43 15.64 10.84
N LEU A 509 -32.32 16.02 9.56
CA LEU A 509 -33.17 17.03 8.93
C LEU A 509 -34.64 16.62 8.93
N TRP A 510 -34.95 15.42 8.45
CA TRP A 510 -36.33 14.95 8.37
C TRP A 510 -36.94 14.61 9.72
N ASP A 511 -36.13 14.18 10.68
CA ASP A 511 -36.57 13.95 12.06
C ASP A 511 -36.90 15.29 12.74
N GLU A 512 -36.10 16.33 12.51
CA GLU A 512 -36.34 17.67 13.04
C GLU A 512 -37.56 18.35 12.42
N ILE A 513 -37.73 18.25 11.10
CA ILE A 513 -38.92 18.74 10.39
C ILE A 513 -40.18 18.06 10.94
N ARG A 514 -40.14 16.73 11.13
CA ARG A 514 -41.28 15.98 11.66
C ARG A 514 -41.62 16.34 13.11
N ALA A 515 -40.62 16.62 13.93
CA ALA A 515 -40.81 16.93 15.34
C ALA A 515 -41.26 18.36 15.59
N THR A 516 -40.77 19.34 14.83
CA THR A 516 -40.88 20.76 15.20
C THR A 516 -41.40 21.67 14.08
N ASN A 517 -41.57 21.17 12.85
CA ASN A 517 -41.90 21.95 11.64
C ASN A 517 -40.95 23.13 11.35
N ALA A 518 -39.77 23.18 11.98
CA ALA A 518 -38.74 24.18 11.75
C ALA A 518 -37.38 23.49 11.72
N VAL A 519 -36.40 24.10 11.04
CA VAL A 519 -35.03 23.59 11.00
C VAL A 519 -34.08 24.70 11.40
N ASP A 520 -33.45 24.55 12.56
CA ASP A 520 -32.36 25.42 12.99
C ASP A 520 -31.02 24.80 12.55
N PRO A 521 -30.19 25.53 11.77
CA PRO A 521 -28.85 25.07 11.37
C PRO A 521 -27.95 24.64 12.54
N ALA A 522 -28.07 25.26 13.71
CA ALA A 522 -27.28 24.93 14.89
C ALA A 522 -27.71 23.60 15.53
N ILE A 523 -29.03 23.35 15.62
CA ILE A 523 -29.59 22.07 16.07
C ILE A 523 -29.20 20.96 15.09
N LEU A 524 -29.34 21.22 13.79
CA LEU A 524 -29.02 20.27 12.74
C LEU A 524 -27.53 19.89 12.75
N HIS A 525 -26.64 20.88 12.89
CA HIS A 525 -25.20 20.65 13.02
C HIS A 525 -24.88 19.84 14.28
N ALA A 526 -25.52 20.14 15.42
CA ALA A 526 -25.34 19.41 16.66
C ALA A 526 -25.82 17.96 16.56
N LEU A 527 -26.98 17.70 15.96
CA LEU A 527 -27.51 16.36 15.72
C LEU A 527 -26.61 15.53 14.80
N VAL A 528 -26.06 16.11 13.75
CA VAL A 528 -25.16 15.41 12.82
C VAL A 528 -23.80 15.08 13.44
N GLN A 529 -23.29 15.96 14.31
CA GLN A 529 -21.98 15.79 14.96
C GLN A 529 -22.03 14.94 16.23
N ARG A 530 -23.07 15.11 17.06
CA ARG A 530 -23.16 14.53 18.41
C ARG A 530 -24.25 13.47 18.55
N GLY A 531 -25.20 13.40 17.61
CA GLY A 531 -26.31 12.43 17.61
C GLY A 531 -27.50 12.80 18.50
N GLU A 532 -27.29 13.64 19.52
CA GLU A 532 -28.30 13.97 20.53
C GLU A 532 -28.29 15.47 20.87
N VAL A 533 -29.47 16.03 21.09
CA VAL A 533 -29.67 17.39 21.59
C VAL A 533 -30.71 17.34 22.71
N THR A 534 -30.32 17.83 23.89
CA THR A 534 -31.22 17.87 25.07
C THR A 534 -32.25 18.98 24.95
N GLU A 535 -33.41 18.80 25.59
CA GLU A 535 -34.50 19.80 25.59
C GLU A 535 -34.07 21.14 26.24
N GLU A 536 -33.18 21.08 27.23
CA GLU A 536 -32.57 22.26 27.82
C GLU A 536 -31.64 23.01 26.87
N GLN A 537 -30.91 22.30 25.99
CA GLN A 537 -30.11 22.94 24.93
C GLN A 537 -31.00 23.58 23.87
N ARG A 538 -32.12 22.93 23.51
CA ARG A 538 -33.13 23.51 22.60
C ARG A 538 -33.70 24.81 23.13
N LYS A 539 -34.14 24.81 24.40
CA LYS A 539 -34.65 26.03 25.06
C LYS A 539 -33.59 27.12 25.18
N ARG A 540 -32.32 26.76 25.42
CA ARG A 540 -31.21 27.72 25.47
C ARG A 540 -30.86 28.30 24.11
N TRP A 541 -30.89 27.51 23.05
CA TRP A 541 -30.66 27.99 21.68
C TRP A 541 -31.79 28.88 21.17
N ALA A 542 -33.05 28.50 21.46
CA ALA A 542 -34.21 29.34 21.16
C ALA A 542 -34.21 30.68 21.93
N ALA A 543 -33.61 30.72 23.13
CA ALA A 543 -33.47 31.92 23.94
C ALA A 543 -32.15 32.69 23.73
N HIS A 544 -31.34 32.32 22.72
CA HIS A 544 -30.00 32.88 22.45
C HIS A 544 -29.01 32.82 23.64
N LYS A 545 -29.22 31.95 24.64
CA LYS A 545 -28.43 31.87 25.89
C LYS A 545 -27.07 31.16 25.77
N ASP A 546 -26.81 30.46 24.67
CA ASP A 546 -25.47 29.88 24.40
C ASP A 546 -24.55 30.84 23.60
N ARG A 547 -24.93 32.13 23.50
CA ARG A 547 -24.07 33.20 23.02
C ARG A 547 -23.07 33.59 24.12
N THR A 548 -21.82 33.74 23.73
CA THR A 548 -20.75 34.32 24.56
C THR A 548 -21.01 35.82 24.75
N ARG A 549 -20.38 36.46 25.74
CA ARG A 549 -20.51 37.91 25.98
C ARG A 549 -20.13 38.77 24.78
N VAL A 550 -19.29 38.23 23.88
CA VAL A 550 -18.91 38.87 22.61
C VAL A 550 -19.81 38.48 21.44
N GLY A 551 -21.00 37.92 21.70
CA GLY A 551 -22.03 37.60 20.71
C GLY A 551 -21.74 36.41 19.81
N THR A 552 -20.64 35.68 20.02
CA THR A 552 -20.28 34.47 19.27
C THR A 552 -20.81 33.21 19.96
N GLY A 553 -21.00 32.10 19.26
CA GLY A 553 -21.27 30.80 19.89
C GLY A 553 -19.97 30.02 20.15
N CYS A 554 -20.07 28.91 20.89
CA CYS A 554 -18.92 28.09 21.25
C CYS A 554 -19.12 26.61 20.87
N LYS A 555 -18.17 26.03 20.13
CA LYS A 555 -18.15 24.60 19.76
C LYS A 555 -17.88 23.69 20.96
N ASP A 556 -17.02 24.12 21.89
CA ASP A 556 -16.68 23.37 23.09
C ASP A 556 -16.42 24.33 24.27
N PHE A 557 -17.46 24.52 25.07
CA PHE A 557 -17.47 25.46 26.19
C PHE A 557 -16.70 24.98 27.42
N LYS A 558 -16.57 23.66 27.60
CA LYS A 558 -15.92 23.06 28.78
C LYS A 558 -14.42 22.80 28.59
N ASN A 559 -13.93 22.87 27.34
CA ASN A 559 -12.53 22.67 27.01
C ASN A 559 -11.97 23.81 26.13
N PRO A 560 -11.77 25.02 26.67
CA PRO A 560 -11.05 26.08 25.96
C PRO A 560 -9.58 25.68 25.70
N PRO A 561 -8.95 26.15 24.61
CA PRO A 561 -7.53 25.91 24.36
C PRO A 561 -6.64 26.44 25.48
N LYS A 562 -5.66 25.65 25.91
CA LYS A 562 -4.70 26.03 26.98
C LYS A 562 -3.92 27.31 26.68
N SER A 563 -3.74 27.66 25.41
CA SER A 563 -3.10 28.93 25.01
C SER A 563 -3.94 30.16 25.35
N LEU A 564 -5.25 30.02 25.50
CA LEU A 564 -6.18 31.10 25.83
C LEU A 564 -6.61 31.05 27.30
N ALA A 565 -6.78 29.84 27.85
CA ALA A 565 -7.14 29.61 29.24
C ALA A 565 -6.17 28.60 29.89
N PRO A 566 -4.95 29.03 30.27
CA PRO A 566 -3.94 28.14 30.86
C PRO A 566 -4.39 27.51 32.18
N GLU A 567 -5.17 28.26 32.97
CA GLU A 567 -5.62 27.89 34.32
C GLU A 567 -7.05 27.31 34.34
N HIS A 568 -7.59 26.88 33.19
CA HIS A 568 -8.94 26.34 33.10
C HIS A 568 -9.07 24.99 33.83
N MET A 569 -10.01 24.89 34.77
CA MET A 569 -10.32 23.63 35.45
C MET A 569 -11.20 22.72 34.58
N PRO A 570 -10.82 21.43 34.39
CA PRO A 570 -11.61 20.49 33.60
C PRO A 570 -13.04 20.34 34.13
N GLY A 571 -14.04 20.55 33.26
CA GLY A 571 -15.47 20.41 33.60
C GLY A 571 -16.20 21.73 33.87
N GLU A 572 -15.47 22.80 34.19
CA GLU A 572 -16.04 24.15 34.33
C GLU A 572 -16.24 24.82 32.96
N GLY A 573 -17.09 25.85 32.93
CA GLY A 573 -17.30 26.68 31.75
C GLY A 573 -16.16 27.66 31.49
N CYS A 574 -15.88 27.93 30.21
CA CYS A 574 -14.87 28.93 29.84
C CYS A 574 -15.22 30.33 30.39
N ARG A 575 -14.40 30.85 31.30
CA ARG A 575 -14.60 32.15 31.97
C ARG A 575 -14.00 33.34 31.20
N ILE A 576 -12.96 33.09 30.38
CA ILE A 576 -12.16 34.15 29.73
C ILE A 576 -12.90 34.82 28.56
N GLN A 577 -13.79 34.08 27.87
CA GLN A 577 -14.67 34.59 26.79
C GLN A 577 -14.02 35.49 25.72
N ARG A 578 -12.73 35.33 25.43
CA ARG A 578 -11.99 36.02 24.35
C ARG A 578 -12.15 35.28 23.02
N CYS A 579 -13.39 35.21 22.55
CA CYS A 579 -13.77 34.28 21.48
C CYS A 579 -13.20 34.66 20.10
N SER A 580 -12.83 35.92 19.85
CA SER A 580 -12.19 36.33 18.59
C SER A 580 -10.78 35.72 18.39
N LEU A 581 -10.17 35.18 19.44
CA LEU A 581 -8.90 34.45 19.39
C LEU A 581 -9.08 32.93 19.43
N CYS A 582 -10.31 32.45 19.64
CA CYS A 582 -10.58 31.04 19.93
C CYS A 582 -10.99 30.25 18.68
N PRO A 583 -10.34 29.12 18.35
CA PRO A 583 -10.74 28.25 17.25
C PRO A 583 -12.10 27.58 17.47
N ASN A 584 -12.59 27.55 18.71
CA ASN A 584 -13.90 27.02 19.06
C ASN A 584 -15.03 28.04 18.87
N ALA A 585 -14.73 29.31 18.54
CA ALA A 585 -15.76 30.32 18.32
C ALA A 585 -16.52 30.07 17.01
N VAL A 586 -17.82 30.36 17.03
CA VAL A 586 -18.70 30.33 15.87
C VAL A 586 -19.31 31.71 15.72
N ILE A 587 -19.07 32.35 14.58
CA ILE A 587 -19.58 33.69 14.27
C ILE A 587 -20.93 33.53 13.58
N PHE A 588 -21.91 34.32 14.01
CA PHE A 588 -23.26 34.36 13.46
C PHE A 588 -23.54 35.76 12.90
N GLU A 589 -24.58 35.88 12.07
CA GLU A 589 -24.96 37.16 11.45
C GLU A 589 -25.32 38.24 12.49
N ASP A 590 -25.89 37.84 13.63
CA ASP A 590 -26.22 38.69 14.78
C ASP A 590 -25.01 39.03 15.68
N SER A 591 -23.83 38.44 15.45
CA SER A 591 -22.63 38.68 16.27
C SER A 591 -21.99 40.08 16.06
N MET A 592 -22.37 40.79 14.99
CA MET A 592 -21.75 42.06 14.57
C MET A 592 -21.72 43.10 15.69
N ASP A 593 -22.85 43.33 16.35
CA ASP A 593 -22.99 44.42 17.32
C ASP A 593 -22.12 44.21 18.58
N ALA A 594 -22.08 42.97 19.09
CA ALA A 594 -21.26 42.62 20.25
C ALA A 594 -19.75 42.62 19.96
N LEU A 595 -19.35 42.22 18.75
CA LEU A 595 -17.95 42.29 18.31
C LEU A 595 -17.51 43.74 18.07
N ALA A 596 -18.36 44.58 17.47
CA ALA A 596 -18.10 46.00 17.31
C ALA A 596 -17.97 46.70 18.67
N ARG A 597 -18.81 46.33 19.65
CA ARG A 597 -18.69 46.78 21.04
C ARG A 597 -17.35 46.36 21.65
N ARG A 598 -16.93 45.11 21.48
CA ARG A 598 -15.65 44.62 22.01
C ARG A 598 -14.45 45.35 21.41
N LEU A 599 -14.49 45.62 20.10
CA LEU A 599 -13.44 46.37 19.42
C LEU A 599 -13.36 47.82 19.91
N ALA A 600 -14.51 48.48 20.10
CA ALA A 600 -14.56 49.82 20.70
C ALA A 600 -13.96 49.85 22.12
N GLN A 601 -14.19 48.81 22.93
CA GLN A 601 -13.56 48.65 24.24
C GLN A 601 -12.05 48.49 24.14
N LEU A 602 -11.55 47.68 23.20
CA LEU A 602 -10.11 47.49 22.97
C LEU A 602 -9.41 48.79 22.55
N HIS A 603 -10.03 49.59 21.68
CA HIS A 603 -9.53 50.92 21.35
C HIS A 603 -9.47 51.84 22.56
N THR A 604 -10.52 51.84 23.39
CA THR A 604 -10.57 52.64 24.62
C THR A 604 -9.47 52.19 25.60
N ILE A 605 -9.24 50.89 25.76
CA ILE A 605 -8.17 50.35 26.60
C ILE A 605 -6.80 50.82 26.08
N LYS A 606 -6.55 50.74 24.76
CA LYS A 606 -5.31 51.19 24.13
C LYS A 606 -5.01 52.66 24.40
N GLU A 607 -6.04 53.50 24.42
CA GLU A 607 -5.92 54.93 24.69
C GLU A 607 -5.64 55.27 26.17
N ASN A 608 -6.01 54.36 27.09
CA ASN A 608 -5.99 54.62 28.53
C ASN A 608 -4.90 53.86 29.31
N ILE A 609 -4.11 53.01 28.67
CA ILE A 609 -3.00 52.31 29.32
C ILE A 609 -1.63 52.66 28.70
N PRO A 610 -0.53 52.54 29.46
CA PRO A 610 0.80 52.72 28.90
C PRO A 610 1.08 51.76 27.73
N LEU A 611 1.67 52.27 26.65
CA LEU A 611 2.01 51.49 25.44
C LEU A 611 2.80 50.20 25.74
N PRO A 612 3.80 50.18 26.65
CA PRO A 612 4.50 48.94 26.99
C PRO A 612 3.56 47.86 27.57
N SER A 613 2.59 48.25 28.40
CA SER A 613 1.59 47.34 28.96
C SER A 613 0.61 46.83 27.89
N TRP A 614 0.28 47.66 26.91
CA TRP A 614 -0.52 47.24 25.74
C TRP A 614 0.21 46.18 24.91
N TYR A 615 1.45 46.45 24.51
CA TYR A 615 2.24 45.53 23.67
C TYR A 615 2.72 44.27 24.41
N GLY A 616 2.89 44.33 25.74
CA GLY A 616 3.20 43.16 26.56
C GLY A 616 1.99 42.24 26.83
N SER A 617 0.79 42.67 26.47
CA SER A 617 -0.45 41.91 26.62
C SER A 617 -0.83 41.15 25.34
N SER A 618 -1.95 40.43 25.40
CA SER A 618 -2.56 39.78 24.22
C SER A 618 -3.68 40.62 23.58
N TRP A 619 -3.88 41.87 24.00
CA TRP A 619 -4.88 42.78 23.42
C TRP A 619 -4.58 43.25 21.98
N PRO A 620 -3.32 43.45 21.54
CA PRO A 620 -3.03 43.75 20.14
C PRO A 620 -3.56 42.68 19.20
N ASN A 621 -3.29 41.40 19.50
CA ASN A 621 -3.73 40.26 18.72
C ASN A 621 -5.26 40.14 18.69
N GLU A 622 -5.94 40.44 19.80
CA GLU A 622 -7.41 40.43 19.87
C GLU A 622 -8.02 41.56 19.05
N THR A 623 -7.37 42.73 19.01
CA THR A 623 -7.82 43.88 18.23
C THR A 623 -7.77 43.55 16.74
N GLU A 624 -6.62 43.08 16.26
CA GLU A 624 -6.42 42.69 14.86
C GLU A 624 -7.37 41.55 14.44
N SER A 625 -7.53 40.53 15.29
CA SER A 625 -8.43 39.40 14.98
C SER A 625 -9.90 39.84 14.93
N THR A 626 -10.34 40.69 15.88
CA THR A 626 -11.71 41.21 15.92
C THR A 626 -12.01 42.11 14.73
N GLU A 627 -11.08 43.00 14.35
CA GLU A 627 -11.19 43.84 13.15
C GLU A 627 -11.34 43.00 11.89
N ARG A 628 -10.44 42.02 11.71
CA ARG A 628 -10.50 41.12 10.54
C ARG A 628 -11.83 40.39 10.47
N ILE A 629 -12.31 39.84 11.58
CA ILE A 629 -13.61 39.15 11.64
C ILE A 629 -14.75 40.08 11.20
N LEU A 630 -14.78 41.33 11.67
CA LEU A 630 -15.84 42.27 11.33
C LEU A 630 -15.84 42.63 9.84
N TYR A 631 -14.69 43.01 9.28
CA TYR A 631 -14.62 43.46 7.88
C TYR A 631 -14.66 42.32 6.85
N GLU A 632 -14.37 41.07 7.25
CA GLU A 632 -14.52 39.90 6.35
C GLU A 632 -15.95 39.39 6.25
N ASN A 633 -16.79 39.64 7.27
CA ASN A 633 -18.13 39.04 7.36
C ASN A 633 -19.27 40.06 7.15
N TRP A 634 -19.02 41.37 7.24
CA TRP A 634 -20.05 42.42 7.06
C TRP A 634 -19.54 43.60 6.22
N ASP A 635 -20.48 44.39 5.71
CA ASP A 635 -20.20 45.61 4.96
C ASP A 635 -19.46 46.65 5.82
N ALA A 636 -18.43 47.28 5.24
CA ALA A 636 -17.53 48.19 5.95
C ALA A 636 -18.25 49.42 6.51
N ALA A 637 -19.19 50.01 5.77
CA ALA A 637 -19.93 51.19 6.23
C ALA A 637 -20.82 50.86 7.45
N SER A 638 -21.40 49.66 7.47
CA SER A 638 -22.20 49.15 8.57
C SER A 638 -21.35 48.87 9.82
N VAL A 639 -20.17 48.26 9.63
CA VAL A 639 -19.19 47.99 10.69
C VAL A 639 -18.69 49.30 11.32
N ASP A 640 -18.28 50.27 10.50
CA ASP A 640 -17.76 51.56 10.95
C ASP A 640 -18.80 52.37 11.74
N SER A 641 -20.05 52.35 11.28
CA SER A 641 -21.18 52.96 11.98
C SER A 641 -21.38 52.35 13.37
N ARG A 642 -21.32 51.01 13.48
CA ARG A 642 -21.50 50.29 14.75
C ARG A 642 -20.32 50.48 15.70
N ILE A 643 -19.08 50.46 15.21
CA ILE A 643 -17.90 50.77 16.03
C ILE A 643 -17.99 52.20 16.56
N SER A 644 -18.37 53.16 15.72
CA SER A 644 -18.52 54.57 16.11
C SER A 644 -19.62 54.77 17.16
N HIS A 645 -20.75 54.06 17.02
CA HIS A 645 -21.82 54.03 18.02
C HIS A 645 -21.29 53.56 19.38
N TRP A 646 -20.59 52.43 19.43
CA TRP A 646 -20.07 51.86 20.67
C TRP A 646 -18.89 52.66 21.25
N LYS A 647 -18.03 53.27 20.43
CA LYS A 647 -16.97 54.17 20.92
C LYS A 647 -17.56 55.35 21.70
N LYS A 648 -18.66 55.93 21.23
CA LYS A 648 -19.37 57.01 21.94
C LYS A 648 -19.98 56.54 23.27
N GLN A 649 -20.53 55.32 23.33
CA GLN A 649 -21.13 54.78 24.56
C GLN A 649 -20.09 54.31 25.59
N VAL A 650 -18.97 53.76 25.15
CA VAL A 650 -17.91 53.23 26.03
C VAL A 650 -17.13 54.37 26.69
N ALA A 651 -16.94 55.50 26.00
CA ALA A 651 -16.29 56.69 26.55
C ALA A 651 -17.01 57.29 27.80
N SER A 652 -18.33 57.06 27.94
CA SER A 652 -19.10 57.50 29.11
C SER A 652 -19.02 56.56 30.34
N ALA A 653 -18.36 55.40 30.26
CA ALA A 653 -18.39 54.35 31.29
C ALA A 653 -17.00 53.75 31.60
N ILE A 654 -16.01 54.61 31.84
CA ILE A 654 -14.58 54.24 31.94
C ILE A 654 -14.26 53.32 33.15
N GLN A 655 -15.06 53.31 34.22
CA GLN A 655 -14.77 52.53 35.43
C GLN A 655 -15.07 51.02 35.36
N THR A 656 -15.76 50.50 34.33
CA THR A 656 -16.26 49.10 34.31
C THR A 656 -15.45 48.15 33.39
N LEU A 657 -14.38 48.62 32.74
CA LEU A 657 -13.74 47.89 31.63
C LEU A 657 -12.67 46.85 32.02
N LEU A 658 -12.19 46.87 33.27
CA LEU A 658 -11.07 46.02 33.73
C LEU A 658 -11.48 44.75 34.48
N ALA A 659 -12.75 44.59 34.87
CA ALA A 659 -13.25 43.38 35.51
C ALA A 659 -13.87 42.44 34.45
N MET A 660 -13.05 41.57 33.85
CA MET A 660 -13.54 40.45 33.03
C MET A 660 -13.21 39.10 33.68
N GLU A 661 -13.39 39.04 35.01
CA GLU A 661 -13.62 37.78 35.70
C GLU A 661 -15.08 37.71 36.13
N GLY A 662 -15.82 36.78 35.52
CA GLY A 662 -17.04 36.20 36.05
C GLY A 662 -18.28 37.09 36.12
N GLU A 663 -19.06 37.11 35.03
CA GLU A 663 -20.54 37.04 35.08
C GLU A 663 -21.09 36.81 33.67
N TYR A 664 -21.94 35.78 33.50
CA TYR A 664 -22.69 35.55 32.26
C TYR A 664 -23.73 36.66 32.09
N ALA A 665 -24.08 37.00 30.85
CA ALA A 665 -25.24 37.85 30.60
C ALA A 665 -26.48 37.18 31.23
N ALA A 666 -27.13 37.87 32.18
CA ALA A 666 -28.38 37.45 32.80
C ALA A 666 -29.51 37.38 31.76
#